data_AF-A0A9X8DX54-F1
#
_entry.id   AF-A0A9X8DX54-F1
#
_cell.length_a   1.000
_cell.length_b   1.000
_cell.length_c   1.000
_cell.angle_alpha   90.00
_cell.angle_beta   90.00
_cell.angle_gamma   90.00
#
_symmetry.space_group_name_H-M   'P 1'
#
loop_
_entity.id
_entity.type
_entity.pdbx_description
1 polymer ?
#
loop_
_entity_poly.entity_id
_entity_poly.type
_entity_poly.pdbx_seq_one_letter_code
_entity_poly.pdbx_strand_id
1 'polypeptide(L)'
;MLKLIYHIVGAREPCAVKIDANQLVADLKNKIKEQNPTLVSPSVMDLHLYQSLKDATWLSAEDLDQMISDGVMDAYLATIPRMEPTDDLAYYFGPNPPPRTKHVFRRHEEAMQAIAAADMRGIPDTCSDAGWGRKMLEELEQGKAIANFVPNVEAPAFWSQADQAHANGILVEKDFVAFITPFFDAVLANCDMVFVNSDQVAWMHQGPPLPRSSTNLKPVGFATYRGMYHATAAPMDHVHYRPSEHAFQFGEPEKKWMGYVVLFESKLRITDAAFGQVVKYLRRLFPTGFGSAVLFDLRSFWLITSFKTVILHVKKANWVDGGSKALFESFVSDQTWMRRLTTACLVLGVDVVESGAFLGRGAHGRVFKVERKADKEVLALKLVDSSSTSDLYREELALTNAELTGLTAHVEHGLVNFPGAHANGILVEKDFVAFITPFFDAVLANCDMVFVNSDQVAWMHQGPPLPRSSTNLKPVGFATYRGMYHATAAPMDHVHYRPSEHAFQFGEPEKKWMGYVVLFESKLRITDAAFGQVVKYLRRLFPTGFGSAVLFDLRSFWLITSFKTVILHVKKANWVDGGSKALFESFVSDQTWMRRLTTACLVLGVDVVESGAFLGRGAHGRVFKVERKADKEVLALKLVDSSSTSDLYREELALTNAELTGLTAHVEHGLVNFPGGAALLVTPVGAPLPRPTTLQEVVNLFDLLSQLHEKNVIHGDPRVPNVIVVKDNDKDKLLWIDLVEALEVAPAFCTTDAAILTRSILRLPHRSLLEEPLESLTDEYGEAPTSMAKPRRVWRSPDE
;
A
#
# COMPACT_ATOMS: atom_id res chain seq x y z
N MET A 1 15.37 6.16 -41.73
CA MET A 1 13.96 6.52 -42.02
C MET A 1 13.03 5.54 -41.31
N LEU A 2 12.23 6.02 -40.37
CA LEU A 2 11.18 5.30 -39.66
C LEU A 2 9.90 5.25 -40.50
N LYS A 3 9.24 4.09 -40.55
CA LYS A 3 7.85 3.96 -41.01
C LYS A 3 6.98 3.66 -39.79
N LEU A 4 6.18 4.63 -39.36
CA LEU A 4 5.32 4.55 -38.17
C LEU A 4 3.86 4.40 -38.60
N ILE A 5 3.05 3.67 -37.84
CA ILE A 5 1.62 3.43 -38.15
C ILE A 5 0.80 3.95 -36.97
N TYR A 6 0.18 5.12 -37.10
CA TYR A 6 -0.56 5.75 -35.99
C TYR A 6 -2.06 5.40 -36.04
N HIS A 7 -2.71 5.41 -34.87
CA HIS A 7 -4.14 5.17 -34.73
C HIS A 7 -4.79 6.34 -34.02
N ILE A 8 -5.79 6.94 -34.68
CA ILE A 8 -6.58 7.99 -34.06
C ILE A 8 -7.72 7.30 -33.30
N VAL A 9 -7.69 7.37 -31.97
CA VAL A 9 -8.78 6.86 -31.11
C VAL A 9 -10.07 7.57 -31.51
N GLY A 10 -11.03 6.81 -32.05
CA GLY A 10 -12.30 7.31 -32.57
C GLY A 10 -12.36 7.64 -34.08
N ALA A 11 -11.34 7.34 -34.90
CA ALA A 11 -11.39 7.51 -36.36
C ALA A 11 -11.07 6.21 -37.14
N ARG A 12 -11.30 6.21 -38.46
CA ARG A 12 -11.15 5.02 -39.34
C ARG A 12 -9.71 4.78 -39.80
N GLU A 13 -9.30 3.52 -39.62
CA GLU A 13 -8.16 2.77 -40.16
C GLU A 13 -6.72 3.30 -39.87
N PRO A 14 -5.78 2.39 -39.52
CA PRO A 14 -4.36 2.73 -39.32
C PRO A 14 -3.77 3.46 -40.51
N CYS A 15 -3.07 4.56 -40.26
CA CYS A 15 -2.38 5.33 -41.29
C CYS A 15 -0.87 5.34 -41.06
N ALA A 16 -0.08 5.34 -42.13
CA ALA A 16 1.37 5.23 -42.05
C ALA A 16 2.08 6.54 -42.42
N VAL A 17 3.06 6.95 -41.61
CA VAL A 17 3.90 8.13 -41.83
C VAL A 17 5.37 7.73 -41.90
N LYS A 18 6.11 8.36 -42.83
CA LYS A 18 7.57 8.17 -42.96
C LYS A 18 8.31 9.39 -42.41
N ILE A 19 9.23 9.17 -41.49
CA ILE A 19 9.98 10.25 -40.83
C ILE A 19 11.43 9.83 -40.54
N ASP A 20 12.35 10.79 -40.42
CA ASP A 20 13.71 10.46 -39.98
C ASP A 20 13.72 10.15 -38.47
N ALA A 21 14.63 9.27 -38.01
CA ALA A 21 14.75 8.95 -36.59
C ALA A 21 15.40 10.10 -35.78
N ASN A 22 16.15 10.97 -36.47
CA ASN A 22 16.80 12.14 -35.88
C ASN A 22 15.91 13.39 -35.92
N GLN A 23 14.63 13.25 -36.28
CA GLN A 23 13.65 14.34 -36.22
C GLN A 23 12.93 14.33 -34.87
N LEU A 24 12.36 15.48 -34.51
CA LEU A 24 11.66 15.65 -33.24
C LEU A 24 10.27 15.02 -33.31
N VAL A 25 9.71 14.72 -32.14
CA VAL A 25 8.30 14.36 -32.00
C VAL A 25 7.39 15.47 -32.56
N ALA A 26 7.78 16.74 -32.47
CA ALA A 26 7.07 17.85 -33.12
C ALA A 26 7.03 17.73 -34.65
N ASP A 27 8.10 17.30 -35.29
CA ASP A 27 8.16 17.10 -36.75
C ASP A 27 7.26 15.94 -37.20
N LEU A 28 7.15 14.90 -36.37
CA LEU A 28 6.20 13.80 -36.56
C LEU A 28 4.76 14.30 -36.53
N LYS A 29 4.42 15.16 -35.56
CA LYS A 29 3.08 15.77 -35.48
C LYS A 29 2.75 16.57 -36.73
N ASN A 30 3.71 17.35 -37.25
CA ASN A 30 3.51 18.15 -38.44
C ASN A 30 3.28 17.28 -39.69
N LYS A 31 4.06 16.22 -39.89
CA LYS A 31 3.85 15.28 -41.01
C LYS A 31 2.51 14.54 -40.93
N ILE A 32 2.07 14.17 -39.73
CA ILE A 32 0.75 13.54 -39.54
C ILE A 32 -0.38 14.53 -39.91
N LYS A 33 -0.24 15.81 -39.55
CA LYS A 33 -1.19 16.87 -39.92
C LYS A 33 -1.23 17.09 -41.43
N GLU A 34 -0.08 17.15 -42.10
CA GLU A 34 0.03 17.31 -43.55
C GLU A 34 -0.66 16.18 -44.32
N GLN A 35 -0.55 14.95 -43.83
CA GLN A 35 -1.17 13.77 -44.47
C GLN A 35 -2.67 13.63 -44.20
N ASN A 36 -3.24 14.40 -43.27
CA ASN A 36 -4.66 14.37 -42.91
C ASN A 36 -5.27 15.78 -42.89
N PRO A 37 -5.62 16.35 -44.06
CA PRO A 37 -6.09 17.73 -44.17
C PRO A 37 -7.36 18.06 -43.37
N THR A 38 -8.15 17.07 -42.95
CA THR A 38 -9.30 17.24 -42.04
C THR A 38 -8.89 17.58 -40.60
N LEU A 39 -7.61 17.39 -40.23
CA LEU A 39 -7.01 17.81 -38.95
C LEU A 39 -6.49 19.26 -38.99
N VAL A 40 -6.55 19.93 -40.15
CA VAL A 40 -5.98 21.25 -40.40
C VAL A 40 -7.04 22.32 -40.11
N SER A 41 -7.35 22.53 -38.83
CA SER A 41 -7.89 23.80 -38.36
C SER A 41 -6.84 24.51 -37.52
N PRO A 42 -6.59 25.81 -37.74
CA PRO A 42 -5.54 26.56 -37.05
C PRO A 42 -5.75 26.71 -35.53
N SER A 43 -6.90 26.28 -34.99
CA SER A 43 -7.18 26.24 -33.55
C SER A 43 -7.00 24.87 -32.88
N VAL A 44 -6.67 23.81 -33.63
CA VAL A 44 -6.40 22.47 -33.09
C VAL A 44 -4.91 22.34 -32.77
N MET A 45 -4.46 23.10 -31.78
CA MET A 45 -3.12 23.00 -31.21
C MET A 45 -3.14 21.98 -30.07
N ASP A 46 -2.91 20.71 -30.41
CA ASP A 46 -1.89 19.83 -29.80
C ASP A 46 -2.20 18.35 -30.08
N LEU A 47 -1.46 17.76 -31.03
CA LEU A 47 -1.40 16.30 -31.12
C LEU A 47 -0.58 15.80 -29.92
N HIS A 48 -1.18 15.07 -28.99
CA HIS A 48 -0.44 14.29 -28.00
C HIS A 48 -0.18 12.90 -28.56
N LEU A 49 1.07 12.44 -28.49
CA LEU A 49 1.53 11.15 -28.99
C LEU A 49 1.95 10.31 -27.77
N TYR A 50 1.64 9.01 -27.76
CA TYR A 50 1.97 8.09 -26.65
C TYR A 50 2.69 6.84 -27.19
N GLN A 51 3.53 6.21 -26.36
CA GLN A 51 4.17 4.93 -26.70
C GLN A 51 3.22 3.74 -26.54
N SER A 52 3.17 2.86 -27.54
CA SER A 52 2.38 1.63 -27.53
C SER A 52 3.15 0.42 -26.98
N LEU A 53 3.39 0.41 -25.66
CA LEU A 53 4.08 -0.68 -24.95
C LEU A 53 3.17 -1.37 -23.92
N LYS A 54 3.08 -2.70 -23.97
CA LYS A 54 2.45 -3.56 -22.96
C LYS A 54 3.49 -4.56 -22.46
N ASP A 55 3.70 -4.62 -21.14
CA ASP A 55 4.67 -5.54 -20.51
C ASP A 55 6.09 -5.46 -21.11
N ALA A 56 6.55 -4.23 -21.41
CA ALA A 56 7.83 -3.93 -22.08
C ALA A 56 7.96 -4.47 -23.53
N THR A 57 6.85 -4.90 -24.14
CA THR A 57 6.75 -5.32 -25.55
C THR A 57 5.85 -4.39 -26.36
N TRP A 58 6.14 -4.22 -27.66
CA TRP A 58 5.33 -3.41 -28.56
C TRP A 58 3.98 -4.07 -28.81
N LEU A 59 2.89 -3.28 -28.74
CA LEU A 59 1.56 -3.75 -29.09
C LEU A 59 1.49 -4.17 -30.56
N SER A 60 0.89 -5.34 -30.82
CA SER A 60 0.49 -5.76 -32.16
C SER A 60 -0.85 -5.14 -32.57
N ALA A 61 -1.21 -5.25 -33.85
CA ALA A 61 -2.54 -4.85 -34.32
C ALA A 61 -3.65 -5.71 -33.69
N GLU A 62 -3.38 -6.99 -33.42
CA GLU A 62 -4.31 -7.94 -32.81
C GLU A 62 -4.58 -7.59 -31.33
N ASP A 63 -3.54 -7.19 -30.58
CA ASP A 63 -3.71 -6.67 -29.22
C ASP A 63 -4.60 -5.43 -29.20
N LEU A 64 -4.49 -4.60 -30.23
CA LEU A 64 -5.24 -3.36 -30.32
C LEU A 64 -6.72 -3.58 -30.60
N ASP A 65 -7.03 -4.45 -31.55
CA ASP A 65 -8.41 -4.80 -31.90
C ASP A 65 -9.10 -5.48 -30.70
N GLN A 66 -8.37 -6.31 -29.96
CA GLN A 66 -8.86 -6.90 -28.71
C GLN A 66 -9.13 -5.84 -27.64
N MET A 67 -8.23 -4.88 -27.43
CA MET A 67 -8.40 -3.82 -26.42
C MET A 67 -9.52 -2.83 -26.76
N ILE A 68 -9.78 -2.59 -28.05
CA ILE A 68 -10.94 -1.82 -28.53
C ILE A 68 -12.23 -2.61 -28.26
N SER A 69 -12.24 -3.92 -28.56
CA SER A 69 -13.37 -4.80 -28.30
C SER A 69 -13.71 -4.89 -26.80
N ASP A 70 -12.68 -4.91 -25.94
CA ASP A 70 -12.84 -5.05 -24.49
C ASP A 70 -13.15 -3.71 -23.79
N GLY A 71 -13.16 -2.58 -24.53
CA GLY A 71 -13.47 -1.26 -23.97
C GLY A 71 -12.43 -0.72 -22.97
N VAL A 72 -11.22 -1.30 -22.93
CA VAL A 72 -10.17 -0.97 -21.96
C VAL A 72 -9.16 0.07 -22.47
N MET A 73 -9.38 0.61 -23.67
CA MET A 73 -8.46 1.54 -24.33
C MET A 73 -8.15 2.77 -23.48
N ASP A 74 -9.16 3.43 -22.93
CA ASP A 74 -8.96 4.66 -22.14
C ASP A 74 -8.21 4.42 -20.83
N ALA A 75 -8.46 3.28 -20.18
CA ALA A 75 -7.73 2.85 -19.00
C ALA A 75 -6.25 2.57 -19.33
N TYR A 76 -5.97 1.97 -20.49
CA TYR A 76 -4.62 1.70 -20.95
C TYR A 76 -3.85 2.97 -21.32
N LEU A 77 -4.49 3.93 -22.01
CA LEU A 77 -3.86 5.22 -22.35
C LEU A 77 -3.43 6.02 -21.10
N ALA A 78 -4.12 5.84 -19.98
CA ALA A 78 -3.74 6.44 -18.70
C ALA A 78 -2.47 5.83 -18.07
N THR A 79 -2.03 4.66 -18.55
CA THR A 79 -0.88 3.91 -17.99
C THR A 79 0.42 4.08 -18.78
N ILE A 80 0.36 4.63 -20.01
CA ILE A 80 1.51 4.75 -20.90
C ILE A 80 2.12 6.18 -20.91
N PRO A 81 3.45 6.30 -21.05
CA PRO A 81 4.12 7.59 -21.07
C PRO A 81 3.82 8.37 -22.37
N ARG A 82 3.57 9.67 -22.20
CA ARG A 82 3.40 10.65 -23.28
C ARG A 82 4.76 10.97 -23.90
N MET A 83 4.78 11.12 -25.23
CA MET A 83 5.94 11.59 -25.97
C MET A 83 5.98 13.12 -25.98
N GLU A 84 7.08 13.69 -25.49
CA GLU A 84 7.23 15.14 -25.45
C GLU A 84 7.64 15.71 -26.82
N PRO A 85 7.08 16.88 -27.23
CA PRO A 85 7.33 17.45 -28.56
C PRO A 85 8.81 17.77 -28.84
N THR A 86 9.58 18.04 -27.78
CA THR A 86 10.99 18.44 -27.83
C THR A 86 11.96 17.29 -27.93
N ASP A 87 11.48 16.06 -27.81
CA ASP A 87 12.34 14.89 -27.75
C ASP A 87 12.62 14.35 -29.15
N ASP A 88 13.81 13.76 -29.32
CA ASP A 88 14.17 13.05 -30.54
C ASP A 88 13.37 11.76 -30.68
N LEU A 89 12.93 11.44 -31.90
CA LEU A 89 12.25 10.16 -32.15
C LEU A 89 13.15 8.96 -31.83
N ALA A 90 14.48 9.11 -31.94
CA ALA A 90 15.46 8.11 -31.54
C ALA A 90 15.42 7.78 -30.04
N TYR A 91 15.03 8.73 -29.17
CA TYR A 91 14.84 8.49 -27.73
C TYR A 91 13.77 7.43 -27.47
N TYR A 92 12.69 7.45 -28.26
CA TYR A 92 11.55 6.53 -28.09
C TYR A 92 11.67 5.25 -28.91
N PHE A 93 12.40 5.28 -30.02
CA PHE A 93 12.41 4.19 -30.99
C PHE A 93 13.76 3.52 -31.19
N GLY A 94 14.84 4.04 -30.59
CA GLY A 94 16.22 3.57 -30.77
C GLY A 94 16.82 3.93 -32.14
N PRO A 95 18.15 3.77 -32.32
CA PRO A 95 18.85 4.17 -33.56
C PRO A 95 18.57 3.24 -34.76
N ASN A 96 18.09 2.01 -34.53
CA ASN A 96 17.71 1.05 -35.58
C ASN A 96 16.50 0.20 -35.13
N PRO A 97 15.27 0.72 -35.24
CA PRO A 97 14.10 -0.04 -34.84
C PRO A 97 13.80 -1.19 -35.82
N PRO A 98 13.32 -2.34 -35.33
CA PRO A 98 12.93 -3.45 -36.19
C PRO A 98 11.80 -3.03 -37.15
N PRO A 99 11.69 -3.66 -38.34
CA PRO A 99 10.70 -3.32 -39.35
C PRO A 99 9.33 -3.89 -38.96
N ARG A 100 8.74 -3.39 -37.87
CA ARG A 100 7.35 -3.70 -37.49
C ARG A 100 6.63 -2.45 -37.00
N THR A 101 5.36 -2.39 -37.42
CA THR A 101 4.28 -1.44 -37.12
C THR A 101 4.35 -0.83 -35.72
N LYS A 102 4.32 0.50 -35.58
CA LYS A 102 4.38 1.21 -34.28
C LYS A 102 3.23 2.20 -34.13
N HIS A 103 2.37 1.99 -33.12
CA HIS A 103 1.09 2.68 -32.85
C HIS A 103 1.25 3.91 -31.94
N VAL A 104 0.41 4.94 -32.15
CA VAL A 104 0.38 6.20 -31.38
C VAL A 104 -1.09 6.62 -31.15
N PHE A 105 -1.46 7.09 -29.95
CA PHE A 105 -2.86 7.37 -29.51
C PHE A 105 -3.12 8.84 -29.10
N ARG A 106 -4.40 9.22 -28.89
CA ARG A 106 -4.87 10.60 -28.53
C ARG A 106 -5.85 10.57 -27.33
N ARG A 107 -5.76 11.54 -26.39
CA ARG A 107 -6.77 11.82 -25.33
C ARG A 107 -7.86 12.80 -25.82
N HIS A 108 -9.10 12.56 -25.38
CA HIS A 108 -10.37 12.97 -26.01
C HIS A 108 -10.96 14.34 -25.59
N GLU A 109 -10.46 15.05 -24.56
CA GLU A 109 -11.18 16.23 -24.01
C GLU A 109 -11.08 17.53 -24.82
N GLU A 110 -9.91 17.91 -25.33
CA GLU A 110 -9.70 19.20 -26.00
C GLU A 110 -10.21 19.22 -27.44
N ALA A 111 -10.25 18.04 -28.08
CA ALA A 111 -10.87 17.81 -29.39
C ALA A 111 -12.36 18.19 -29.40
N MET A 112 -13.05 17.77 -28.35
CA MET A 112 -14.49 17.87 -28.21
C MET A 112 -14.91 19.29 -27.81
N GLN A 113 -14.05 20.01 -27.08
CA GLN A 113 -14.22 21.44 -26.84
C GLN A 113 -14.08 22.26 -28.13
N ALA A 114 -13.19 21.89 -29.05
CA ALA A 114 -13.03 22.55 -30.35
C ALA A 114 -14.21 22.27 -31.31
N ILE A 115 -14.76 21.04 -31.31
CA ILE A 115 -15.96 20.67 -32.07
C ILE A 115 -17.19 21.41 -31.52
N ALA A 116 -17.37 21.41 -30.19
CA ALA A 116 -18.46 22.15 -29.53
C ALA A 116 -18.35 23.68 -29.72
N ALA A 117 -17.14 24.23 -29.86
CA ALA A 117 -16.93 25.65 -30.15
C ALA A 117 -17.17 26.01 -31.63
N ALA A 118 -16.98 25.07 -32.56
CA ALA A 118 -17.25 25.26 -33.99
C ALA A 118 -18.75 25.19 -34.33
N ASP A 119 -19.51 24.37 -33.60
CA ASP A 119 -20.92 24.05 -33.89
C ASP A 119 -21.94 25.04 -33.29
N MET A 120 -21.50 25.96 -32.43
CA MET A 120 -22.33 27.01 -31.81
C MET A 120 -22.88 28.07 -32.81
N ARG A 121 -22.66 27.95 -34.12
CA ARG A 121 -23.03 28.96 -35.12
C ARG A 121 -24.15 28.58 -36.11
N GLY A 122 -24.80 27.41 -35.98
CA GLY A 122 -25.60 26.87 -37.10
C GLY A 122 -27.14 26.85 -37.02
N ILE A 123 -27.78 26.82 -35.85
CA ILE A 123 -29.22 26.48 -35.77
C ILE A 123 -29.95 27.31 -34.71
N PRO A 124 -30.96 28.13 -35.07
CA PRO A 124 -31.78 28.85 -34.11
C PRO A 124 -32.67 27.91 -33.27
N ASP A 125 -32.89 28.26 -32.01
CA ASP A 125 -33.80 27.53 -31.09
C ASP A 125 -35.27 27.49 -31.56
N THR A 126 -35.62 28.20 -32.63
CA THR A 126 -36.96 28.25 -33.26
C THR A 126 -37.25 27.08 -34.21
N CYS A 127 -36.29 26.18 -34.47
CA CYS A 127 -36.50 25.01 -35.31
C CYS A 127 -37.38 23.93 -34.64
N SER A 128 -38.26 23.28 -35.41
CA SER A 128 -39.14 22.20 -34.93
C SER A 128 -38.33 20.97 -34.52
N ASP A 129 -38.88 20.11 -33.64
CA ASP A 129 -38.19 18.90 -33.20
C ASP A 129 -37.84 17.98 -34.39
N ALA A 130 -38.75 17.85 -35.36
CA ALA A 130 -38.50 17.09 -36.59
C ALA A 130 -37.41 17.70 -37.49
N GLY A 131 -37.27 19.03 -37.50
CA GLY A 131 -36.19 19.71 -38.21
C GLY A 131 -34.84 19.49 -37.53
N TRP A 132 -34.81 19.60 -36.20
CA TRP A 132 -33.64 19.29 -35.37
C TRP A 132 -33.18 17.85 -35.55
N GLY A 133 -34.10 16.88 -35.45
CA GLY A 133 -33.74 15.47 -35.54
C GLY A 133 -33.14 15.08 -36.88
N ARG A 134 -33.75 15.54 -38.00
CA ARG A 134 -33.23 15.24 -39.35
C ARG A 134 -31.83 15.79 -39.56
N LYS A 135 -31.62 17.07 -39.25
CA LYS A 135 -30.32 17.71 -39.44
C LYS A 135 -29.23 17.03 -38.60
N MET A 136 -29.52 16.71 -37.34
CA MET A 136 -28.55 16.02 -36.47
C MET A 136 -28.27 14.59 -36.95
N LEU A 137 -29.27 13.85 -37.41
CA LEU A 137 -29.05 12.52 -37.98
C LEU A 137 -28.18 12.58 -39.24
N GLU A 138 -28.44 13.51 -40.15
CA GLU A 138 -27.61 13.72 -41.36
C GLU A 138 -26.15 14.03 -41.00
N GLU A 139 -25.91 14.90 -40.02
CA GLU A 139 -24.57 15.24 -39.54
C GLU A 139 -23.86 14.03 -38.91
N LEU A 140 -24.57 13.25 -38.09
CA LEU A 140 -24.04 12.03 -37.48
C LEU A 140 -23.76 10.94 -38.52
N GLU A 141 -24.57 10.82 -39.56
CA GLU A 141 -24.34 9.89 -40.68
C GLU A 141 -23.11 10.29 -41.49
N GLN A 142 -22.96 11.58 -41.82
CA GLN A 142 -21.76 12.11 -42.48
C GLN A 142 -20.51 11.89 -41.63
N GLY A 143 -20.62 12.10 -40.31
CA GLY A 143 -19.57 11.87 -39.33
C GLY A 143 -19.32 10.40 -38.99
N LYS A 144 -20.12 9.46 -39.51
CA LYS A 144 -20.07 8.02 -39.17
C LYS A 144 -20.18 7.75 -37.66
N ALA A 145 -20.92 8.61 -36.96
CA ALA A 145 -21.16 8.58 -35.53
C ALA A 145 -22.40 7.74 -35.13
N ILE A 146 -23.14 7.22 -36.11
CA ILE A 146 -24.22 6.25 -35.90
C ILE A 146 -23.68 4.83 -36.07
N ALA A 147 -23.85 4.00 -35.05
CA ALA A 147 -23.52 2.58 -35.08
C ALA A 147 -24.79 1.74 -34.89
N ASN A 148 -24.94 0.70 -35.70
CA ASN A 148 -25.94 -0.34 -35.47
C ASN A 148 -25.27 -1.47 -34.69
N PHE A 149 -25.90 -1.93 -33.62
CA PHE A 149 -25.42 -3.06 -32.84
C PHE A 149 -25.43 -4.33 -33.67
N VAL A 150 -24.40 -5.16 -33.50
CA VAL A 150 -24.27 -6.45 -34.16
C VAL A 150 -24.67 -7.53 -33.14
N PRO A 151 -25.79 -8.24 -33.33
CA PRO A 151 -26.27 -9.22 -32.36
C PRO A 151 -25.32 -10.41 -32.23
N ASN A 152 -25.15 -10.89 -30.99
CA ASN A 152 -24.53 -12.17 -30.68
C ASN A 152 -25.62 -13.16 -30.25
N VAL A 153 -25.87 -14.18 -31.07
CA VAL A 153 -26.98 -15.15 -30.87
C VAL A 153 -26.84 -15.94 -29.55
N GLU A 154 -25.63 -16.09 -29.02
CA GLU A 154 -25.38 -16.80 -27.76
C GLU A 154 -25.56 -15.91 -26.52
N ALA A 155 -25.61 -14.59 -26.68
CA ALA A 155 -25.72 -13.64 -25.58
C ALA A 155 -27.20 -13.31 -25.28
N PRO A 156 -27.56 -13.05 -24.01
CA PRO A 156 -28.94 -12.76 -23.63
C PRO A 156 -29.46 -11.46 -24.27
N ALA A 157 -30.67 -11.51 -24.81
CA ALA A 157 -31.42 -10.34 -25.23
C ALA A 157 -31.98 -9.57 -24.01
N PHE A 158 -32.41 -8.33 -24.22
CA PHE A 158 -32.99 -7.48 -23.16
C PHE A 158 -34.28 -8.09 -22.61
N TRP A 159 -35.15 -8.60 -23.49
CA TRP A 159 -36.29 -9.44 -23.15
C TRP A 159 -36.54 -10.52 -24.20
N SER A 160 -37.46 -11.45 -23.92
CA SER A 160 -37.74 -12.57 -24.80
C SER A 160 -38.60 -12.20 -26.01
N GLN A 161 -38.69 -13.09 -27.00
CA GLN A 161 -39.63 -12.94 -28.12
C GLN A 161 -41.10 -12.99 -27.67
N ALA A 162 -41.40 -13.67 -26.56
CA ALA A 162 -42.74 -13.69 -25.98
C ALA A 162 -43.09 -12.32 -25.37
N ASP A 163 -42.15 -11.71 -24.66
CA ASP A 163 -42.30 -10.34 -24.13
C ASP A 163 -42.43 -9.33 -25.27
N GLN A 164 -41.68 -9.52 -26.36
CA GLN A 164 -41.80 -8.71 -27.57
C GLN A 164 -43.19 -8.83 -28.21
N ALA A 165 -43.82 -10.00 -28.19
CA ALA A 165 -45.19 -10.18 -28.68
C ALA A 165 -46.21 -9.41 -27.82
N HIS A 166 -46.01 -9.39 -26.50
CA HIS A 166 -46.82 -8.57 -25.59
C HIS A 166 -46.60 -7.07 -25.85
N ALA A 167 -45.36 -6.62 -25.98
CA ALA A 167 -45.02 -5.22 -26.28
C ALA A 167 -45.67 -4.73 -27.57
N ASN A 168 -45.67 -5.56 -28.63
CA ASN A 168 -46.30 -5.24 -29.91
C ASN A 168 -47.83 -5.00 -29.81
N GLY A 169 -48.48 -5.53 -28.79
CA GLY A 169 -49.92 -5.33 -28.54
C GLY A 169 -50.27 -4.03 -27.80
N ILE A 170 -49.27 -3.27 -27.34
CA ILE A 170 -49.48 -2.06 -26.55
C ILE A 170 -49.71 -0.86 -27.48
N LEU A 171 -50.83 -0.16 -27.28
CA LEU A 171 -51.27 0.96 -28.12
C LEU A 171 -51.09 2.33 -27.47
N VAL A 172 -50.65 2.38 -26.21
CA VAL A 172 -50.54 3.62 -25.43
C VAL A 172 -49.14 3.70 -24.80
N GLU A 173 -48.48 4.85 -24.95
CA GLU A 173 -47.10 5.07 -24.49
C GLU A 173 -46.94 4.86 -22.97
N LYS A 174 -47.86 5.37 -22.15
CA LYS A 174 -47.83 5.18 -20.68
C LYS A 174 -47.93 3.71 -20.26
N ASP A 175 -48.71 2.92 -21.00
CA ASP A 175 -48.86 1.48 -20.74
C ASP A 175 -47.59 0.74 -21.16
N PHE A 176 -46.92 1.20 -22.22
CA PHE A 176 -45.64 0.64 -22.65
C PHE A 176 -44.54 0.95 -21.62
N VAL A 177 -44.48 2.18 -21.11
CA VAL A 177 -43.55 2.57 -20.04
C VAL A 177 -43.77 1.70 -18.80
N ALA A 178 -45.01 1.47 -18.39
CA ALA A 178 -45.31 0.58 -17.26
C ALA A 178 -44.90 -0.87 -17.52
N PHE A 179 -45.10 -1.38 -18.74
CA PHE A 179 -44.68 -2.72 -19.16
C PHE A 179 -43.16 -2.90 -19.14
N ILE A 180 -42.38 -1.93 -19.63
CA ILE A 180 -40.92 -2.05 -19.71
C ILE A 180 -40.20 -1.76 -18.38
N THR A 181 -40.82 -0.99 -17.47
CA THR A 181 -40.19 -0.56 -16.22
C THR A 181 -39.60 -1.72 -15.40
N PRO A 182 -40.29 -2.87 -15.19
CA PRO A 182 -39.70 -4.01 -14.49
C PRO A 182 -38.41 -4.54 -15.12
N PHE A 183 -38.29 -4.49 -16.46
CA PHE A 183 -37.06 -4.89 -17.16
C PHE A 183 -35.94 -3.87 -16.96
N PHE A 184 -36.26 -2.57 -16.98
CA PHE A 184 -35.31 -1.52 -16.62
C PHE A 184 -34.82 -1.68 -15.19
N ASP A 185 -35.72 -1.89 -14.23
CA ASP A 185 -35.34 -2.04 -12.82
C ASP A 185 -34.46 -3.27 -12.59
N ALA A 186 -34.75 -4.39 -13.25
CA ALA A 186 -33.92 -5.59 -13.17
C ALA A 186 -32.49 -5.36 -13.70
N VAL A 187 -32.35 -4.59 -14.78
CA VAL A 187 -31.05 -4.25 -15.37
C VAL A 187 -30.32 -3.20 -14.54
N LEU A 188 -31.01 -2.15 -14.11
CA LEU A 188 -30.44 -1.06 -13.33
C LEU A 188 -30.06 -1.48 -11.91
N ALA A 189 -30.72 -2.50 -11.34
CA ALA A 189 -30.35 -3.09 -10.06
C ALA A 189 -28.92 -3.65 -10.06
N ASN A 190 -28.42 -4.17 -11.19
CA ASN A 190 -27.01 -4.60 -11.32
C ASN A 190 -26.01 -3.45 -11.18
N CYS A 191 -26.49 -2.20 -11.29
CA CYS A 191 -25.71 -0.97 -11.25
C CYS A 191 -26.05 -0.08 -10.04
N ASP A 192 -26.83 -0.58 -9.07
CA ASP A 192 -27.43 0.18 -7.95
C ASP A 192 -28.26 1.41 -8.40
N MET A 193 -28.77 1.39 -9.63
CA MET A 193 -29.60 2.46 -10.18
C MET A 193 -31.08 2.08 -10.14
N VAL A 194 -31.94 3.09 -10.29
CA VAL A 194 -33.39 2.96 -10.42
C VAL A 194 -33.88 3.82 -11.57
N PHE A 195 -34.91 3.32 -12.25
CA PHE A 195 -35.67 4.13 -13.19
C PHE A 195 -36.74 4.92 -12.42
N VAL A 196 -36.73 6.24 -12.60
CA VAL A 196 -37.68 7.14 -11.96
C VAL A 196 -38.62 7.70 -13.03
N ASN A 197 -39.89 7.28 -12.96
CA ASN A 197 -40.91 7.78 -13.86
C ASN A 197 -41.26 9.23 -13.49
N SER A 198 -41.17 10.12 -14.48
CA SER A 198 -41.31 11.56 -14.29
C SER A 198 -42.26 12.21 -15.28
N ASP A 199 -43.00 11.43 -16.07
CA ASP A 199 -43.89 11.90 -17.13
C ASP A 199 -44.94 12.92 -16.62
N GLN A 200 -45.38 12.75 -15.37
CA GLN A 200 -46.37 13.63 -14.73
C GLN A 200 -45.74 14.80 -13.95
N VAL A 201 -44.41 14.86 -13.84
CA VAL A 201 -43.68 15.90 -13.11
C VAL A 201 -42.98 16.81 -14.12
N ALA A 202 -43.34 18.10 -14.13
CA ALA A 202 -42.70 19.06 -15.02
C ALA A 202 -41.38 19.57 -14.42
N TRP A 203 -40.33 18.75 -14.44
CA TRP A 203 -39.07 19.02 -13.74
C TRP A 203 -38.00 19.75 -14.59
N MET A 204 -38.27 20.02 -15.87
CA MET A 204 -37.36 20.76 -16.77
C MET A 204 -37.95 22.12 -17.19
N HIS A 205 -37.46 23.20 -16.57
CA HIS A 205 -37.91 24.58 -16.83
C HIS A 205 -37.34 25.18 -18.13
N GLN A 206 -38.15 25.97 -18.84
CA GLN A 206 -37.70 26.80 -19.96
C GLN A 206 -37.43 28.24 -19.50
N GLY A 207 -36.20 28.55 -19.08
CA GLY A 207 -35.73 29.94 -18.87
C GLY A 207 -36.24 30.68 -17.61
N PRO A 208 -35.87 31.97 -17.43
CA PRO A 208 -36.13 32.75 -16.21
C PRO A 208 -37.63 33.08 -16.02
N PRO A 209 -38.07 33.45 -14.80
CA PRO A 209 -39.45 33.22 -14.36
C PRO A 209 -40.42 34.22 -14.99
N LEU A 210 -41.24 33.75 -15.93
CA LEU A 210 -42.50 34.40 -16.29
C LEU A 210 -43.65 33.37 -16.24
N PRO A 211 -44.89 33.83 -15.99
CA PRO A 211 -45.87 33.03 -15.29
C PRO A 211 -46.51 31.99 -16.20
N ARG A 212 -46.58 30.76 -15.67
CA ARG A 212 -47.56 29.70 -15.97
C ARG A 212 -48.05 29.66 -17.43
N SER A 213 -47.28 29.01 -18.30
CA SER A 213 -47.84 28.40 -19.51
C SER A 213 -47.33 26.96 -19.66
N SER A 214 -48.14 26.14 -20.32
CA SER A 214 -48.03 24.69 -20.55
C SER A 214 -46.82 24.24 -21.40
N THR A 215 -45.63 24.80 -21.19
CA THR A 215 -44.47 24.71 -22.09
C THR A 215 -43.23 24.05 -21.46
N ASN A 216 -43.33 23.47 -20.25
CA ASN A 216 -42.22 22.72 -19.66
C ASN A 216 -41.93 21.45 -20.46
N LEU A 217 -40.65 21.14 -20.66
CA LEU A 217 -40.22 19.87 -21.27
C LEU A 217 -40.42 18.73 -20.26
N LYS A 218 -40.91 17.59 -20.73
CA LYS A 218 -41.27 16.44 -19.90
C LYS A 218 -40.69 15.16 -20.51
N PRO A 219 -39.43 14.82 -20.17
CA PRO A 219 -38.93 13.48 -20.45
C PRO A 219 -39.78 12.46 -19.70
N VAL A 220 -40.00 11.30 -20.31
CA VAL A 220 -40.76 10.19 -19.70
C VAL A 220 -40.19 9.79 -18.33
N GLY A 221 -38.87 9.77 -18.21
CA GLY A 221 -38.22 9.48 -16.95
C GLY A 221 -36.72 9.60 -17.04
N PHE A 222 -36.06 9.06 -16.03
CA PHE A 222 -34.61 9.03 -15.99
C PHE A 222 -34.11 7.89 -15.11
N ALA A 223 -32.90 7.40 -15.39
CA ALA A 223 -32.19 6.51 -14.49
C ALA A 223 -31.21 7.31 -13.65
N THR A 224 -31.23 7.05 -12.34
CA THR A 224 -30.28 7.62 -11.38
C THR A 224 -30.07 6.65 -10.22
N TYR A 225 -29.20 6.99 -9.28
CA TYR A 225 -29.01 6.20 -8.08
C TYR A 225 -30.16 6.36 -7.08
N ARG A 226 -30.45 5.31 -6.30
CA ARG A 226 -31.59 5.23 -5.38
C ARG A 226 -31.77 6.41 -4.42
N GLY A 227 -30.67 7.08 -4.05
CA GLY A 227 -30.71 8.28 -3.21
C GLY A 227 -30.81 9.64 -3.94
N MET A 228 -30.77 9.68 -5.27
CA MET A 228 -30.51 10.91 -6.06
C MET A 228 -31.73 11.48 -6.79
N TYR A 229 -32.93 11.14 -6.31
CA TYR A 229 -34.19 11.71 -6.80
C TYR A 229 -35.07 12.10 -5.60
N HIS A 230 -36.05 12.96 -5.83
CA HIS A 230 -37.10 13.26 -4.86
C HIS A 230 -38.35 12.49 -5.23
N ALA A 231 -38.72 11.52 -4.38
CA ALA A 231 -39.91 10.73 -4.57
C ALA A 231 -41.18 11.60 -4.53
N THR A 232 -42.12 11.27 -5.41
CA THR A 232 -43.47 11.84 -5.45
C THR A 232 -44.48 10.70 -5.34
N ALA A 233 -45.71 11.02 -4.93
CA ALA A 233 -46.76 10.03 -4.86
C ALA A 233 -47.06 9.45 -6.25
N ALA A 234 -47.35 8.15 -6.31
CA ALA A 234 -47.75 7.51 -7.55
C ALA A 234 -48.97 8.24 -8.16
N PRO A 235 -48.96 8.54 -9.47
CA PRO A 235 -50.07 9.22 -10.13
C PRO A 235 -51.31 8.32 -10.15
N MET A 236 -52.49 8.92 -9.94
CA MET A 236 -53.79 8.27 -10.18
C MET A 236 -54.11 8.27 -11.67
N ASP A 237 -53.43 7.42 -12.44
CA ASP A 237 -53.42 7.45 -13.92
C ASP A 237 -54.10 6.23 -14.59
N HIS A 238 -54.68 5.33 -13.79
CA HIS A 238 -55.42 4.12 -14.19
C HIS A 238 -54.67 3.25 -15.22
N VAL A 239 -53.33 3.19 -15.15
CA VAL A 239 -52.50 2.37 -16.05
C VAL A 239 -52.67 0.89 -15.72
N HIS A 240 -53.16 0.10 -16.70
CA HIS A 240 -53.55 -1.30 -16.51
C HIS A 240 -52.37 -2.28 -16.38
N TYR A 241 -51.19 -1.89 -16.88
CA TYR A 241 -49.98 -2.71 -16.89
C TYR A 241 -49.07 -2.49 -15.69
N ARG A 242 -49.53 -1.82 -14.62
CA ARG A 242 -48.77 -1.64 -13.38
C ARG A 242 -49.02 -2.86 -12.47
N PRO A 243 -48.12 -3.86 -12.38
CA PRO A 243 -48.38 -5.02 -11.52
C PRO A 243 -48.44 -4.57 -10.06
N SER A 244 -49.41 -5.05 -9.30
CA SER A 244 -49.56 -4.69 -7.87
C SER A 244 -48.38 -5.15 -7.02
N GLU A 245 -47.60 -6.11 -7.52
CA GLU A 245 -46.42 -6.69 -6.88
C GLU A 245 -45.11 -5.97 -7.20
N HIS A 246 -45.10 -5.06 -8.19
CA HIS A 246 -43.90 -4.29 -8.56
C HIS A 246 -43.96 -2.86 -8.01
N ALA A 247 -42.90 -2.43 -7.33
CA ALA A 247 -42.81 -1.09 -6.76
C ALA A 247 -42.25 -0.11 -7.79
N PHE A 248 -43.09 0.82 -8.26
CA PHE A 248 -42.70 1.86 -9.22
C PHE A 248 -42.22 3.13 -8.51
N GLN A 249 -41.11 3.70 -8.95
CA GLN A 249 -40.58 4.97 -8.46
C GLN A 249 -41.07 6.14 -9.31
N PHE A 250 -41.57 7.18 -8.66
CA PHE A 250 -42.01 8.42 -9.30
C PHE A 250 -41.29 9.61 -8.68
N GLY A 251 -40.87 10.61 -9.46
CA GLY A 251 -40.15 11.73 -8.88
C GLY A 251 -39.56 12.75 -9.84
N GLU A 252 -38.73 13.63 -9.29
CA GLU A 252 -37.85 14.53 -10.05
C GLU A 252 -36.38 14.32 -9.63
N PRO A 253 -35.39 14.59 -10.50
CA PRO A 253 -33.99 14.38 -10.16
C PRO A 253 -33.48 15.47 -9.21
N GLU A 254 -32.43 15.16 -8.45
CA GLU A 254 -31.72 16.15 -7.64
C GLU A 254 -31.13 17.26 -8.54
N LYS A 255 -31.67 18.48 -8.42
CA LYS A 255 -31.34 19.63 -9.28
C LYS A 255 -29.86 20.00 -9.22
N LYS A 256 -29.18 19.75 -8.10
CA LYS A 256 -27.75 20.01 -7.91
C LYS A 256 -26.84 18.91 -8.49
N TRP A 257 -27.41 17.88 -9.11
CA TRP A 257 -26.68 16.69 -9.57
C TRP A 257 -27.15 16.14 -10.93
N MET A 258 -27.82 16.96 -11.74
CA MET A 258 -28.33 16.59 -13.07
C MET A 258 -27.29 16.02 -14.05
N GLY A 259 -25.99 16.29 -13.85
CA GLY A 259 -24.89 15.82 -14.71
C GLY A 259 -24.62 14.30 -14.73
N TYR A 260 -25.32 13.52 -13.91
CA TYR A 260 -25.12 12.06 -13.77
C TYR A 260 -26.43 11.27 -13.92
N VAL A 261 -27.38 11.86 -14.63
CA VAL A 261 -28.68 11.26 -14.92
C VAL A 261 -28.65 10.73 -16.34
N VAL A 262 -29.15 9.50 -16.55
CA VAL A 262 -29.41 9.00 -17.91
C VAL A 262 -30.87 9.31 -18.23
N LEU A 263 -31.11 10.11 -19.25
CA LEU A 263 -32.47 10.51 -19.65
C LEU A 263 -33.16 9.37 -20.39
N PHE A 264 -34.45 9.17 -20.15
CA PHE A 264 -35.24 8.14 -20.82
C PHE A 264 -36.43 8.79 -21.51
N GLU A 265 -36.59 8.51 -22.80
CA GLU A 265 -37.71 8.98 -23.61
C GLU A 265 -38.33 7.80 -24.35
N SER A 266 -39.64 7.62 -24.16
CA SER A 266 -40.40 6.54 -24.78
C SER A 266 -41.21 7.06 -25.95
N LYS A 267 -41.36 6.29 -27.02
CA LYS A 267 -42.36 6.51 -28.07
C LYS A 267 -42.91 5.16 -28.52
N LEU A 268 -44.10 5.10 -29.10
CA LEU A 268 -44.56 3.85 -29.73
C LEU A 268 -43.79 3.52 -31.03
N ARG A 269 -43.19 4.55 -31.65
CA ARG A 269 -42.27 4.44 -32.77
C ARG A 269 -41.29 5.60 -32.75
N ILE A 270 -40.00 5.33 -32.87
CA ILE A 270 -38.98 6.37 -32.98
C ILE A 270 -39.14 7.13 -34.31
N THR A 271 -39.14 8.45 -34.23
CA THR A 271 -39.21 9.36 -35.39
C THR A 271 -38.14 10.43 -35.27
N ASP A 272 -37.87 11.17 -36.35
CA ASP A 272 -36.95 12.31 -36.31
C ASP A 272 -37.39 13.35 -35.28
N ALA A 273 -38.70 13.54 -35.11
CA ALA A 273 -39.23 14.44 -34.08
C ALA A 273 -38.85 13.96 -32.67
N ALA A 274 -38.97 12.66 -32.39
CA ALA A 274 -38.59 12.08 -31.11
C ALA A 274 -37.08 12.24 -30.83
N PHE A 275 -36.24 12.01 -31.84
CA PHE A 275 -34.80 12.21 -31.70
C PHE A 275 -34.46 13.68 -31.46
N GLY A 276 -35.05 14.61 -32.22
CA GLY A 276 -34.84 16.05 -32.02
C GLY A 276 -35.31 16.55 -30.66
N GLN A 277 -36.37 15.95 -30.10
CA GLN A 277 -36.81 16.22 -28.73
C GLN A 277 -35.76 15.81 -27.69
N VAL A 278 -35.16 14.62 -27.83
CA VAL A 278 -34.06 14.17 -26.96
C VAL A 278 -32.82 15.04 -27.09
N VAL A 279 -32.46 15.48 -28.29
CA VAL A 279 -31.37 16.44 -28.51
C VAL A 279 -31.63 17.74 -27.74
N LYS A 280 -32.87 18.26 -27.76
CA LYS A 280 -33.25 19.45 -26.98
C LYS A 280 -33.13 19.22 -25.47
N TYR A 281 -33.50 18.04 -24.97
CA TYR A 281 -33.31 17.70 -23.56
C TYR A 281 -31.83 17.70 -23.17
N LEU A 282 -31.00 17.00 -23.94
CA LEU A 282 -29.56 16.87 -23.67
C LEU A 282 -28.86 18.24 -23.66
N ARG A 283 -29.15 19.09 -24.66
CA ARG A 283 -28.61 20.46 -24.74
C ARG A 283 -28.94 21.32 -23.51
N ARG A 284 -30.13 21.12 -22.92
CA ARG A 284 -30.61 21.92 -21.78
C ARG A 284 -30.12 21.38 -20.45
N LEU A 285 -30.09 20.06 -20.28
CA LEU A 285 -29.65 19.41 -19.04
C LEU A 285 -28.13 19.40 -18.88
N PHE A 286 -27.39 19.29 -19.98
CA PHE A 286 -25.94 19.12 -19.96
C PHE A 286 -25.21 20.24 -20.73
N PRO A 287 -25.46 21.54 -20.44
CA PRO A 287 -24.93 22.64 -21.25
C PRO A 287 -23.39 22.74 -21.22
N THR A 288 -22.74 22.16 -20.20
CA THR A 288 -21.30 22.29 -19.96
C THR A 288 -20.57 20.96 -19.84
N GLY A 289 -21.25 19.81 -20.02
CA GLY A 289 -20.69 18.49 -19.71
C GLY A 289 -21.23 17.35 -20.58
N PHE A 290 -20.91 16.11 -20.21
CA PHE A 290 -21.43 14.92 -20.88
C PHE A 290 -22.90 14.69 -20.51
N GLY A 291 -23.66 14.16 -21.46
CA GLY A 291 -25.05 13.75 -21.27
C GLY A 291 -25.29 12.40 -21.92
N SER A 292 -26.16 11.60 -21.30
CA SER A 292 -26.56 10.29 -21.79
C SER A 292 -28.07 10.21 -21.86
N ALA A 293 -28.60 9.66 -22.96
CA ALA A 293 -30.02 9.40 -23.11
C ALA A 293 -30.30 8.04 -23.77
N VAL A 294 -31.43 7.47 -23.39
CA VAL A 294 -32.04 6.29 -24.01
C VAL A 294 -33.34 6.75 -24.66
N LEU A 295 -33.38 6.72 -25.98
CA LEU A 295 -34.61 6.90 -26.76
C LEU A 295 -35.10 5.52 -27.20
N PHE A 296 -36.34 5.17 -26.87
CA PHE A 296 -36.81 3.81 -27.11
C PHE A 296 -38.25 3.71 -27.59
N ASP A 297 -38.53 2.66 -28.35
CA ASP A 297 -39.87 2.27 -28.77
C ASP A 297 -40.17 0.80 -28.57
N LEU A 298 -41.30 0.32 -29.10
CA LEU A 298 -41.75 -1.06 -28.94
C LEU A 298 -40.72 -2.10 -29.42
N ARG A 299 -39.80 -1.75 -30.33
CA ARG A 299 -38.89 -2.71 -30.98
C ARG A 299 -37.41 -2.44 -30.71
N SER A 300 -37.06 -1.18 -30.50
CA SER A 300 -35.68 -0.74 -30.50
C SER A 300 -35.39 0.29 -29.43
N PHE A 301 -34.10 0.44 -29.13
CA PHE A 301 -33.58 1.51 -28.29
C PHE A 301 -32.32 2.10 -28.90
N TRP A 302 -32.15 3.39 -28.68
CA TRP A 302 -31.03 4.20 -29.15
C TRP A 302 -30.31 4.75 -27.93
N LEU A 303 -29.04 4.41 -27.81
CA LEU A 303 -28.13 4.91 -26.78
C LEU A 303 -27.42 6.13 -27.34
N ILE A 304 -27.62 7.28 -26.69
CA ILE A 304 -27.20 8.59 -27.20
C ILE A 304 -26.24 9.20 -26.20
N THR A 305 -25.03 9.53 -26.66
CA THR A 305 -24.02 10.25 -25.87
C THR A 305 -23.83 11.65 -26.45
N SER A 306 -23.84 12.66 -25.59
CA SER A 306 -23.61 14.06 -25.95
C SER A 306 -22.49 14.68 -25.11
N PHE A 307 -21.86 15.73 -25.63
CA PHE A 307 -21.01 16.63 -24.86
C PHE A 307 -21.40 18.07 -25.16
N LYS A 308 -21.78 18.81 -24.12
CA LYS A 308 -22.39 20.14 -24.22
C LYS A 308 -23.62 20.07 -25.13
N THR A 309 -23.56 20.77 -26.26
CA THR A 309 -24.67 20.84 -27.21
C THR A 309 -24.56 19.86 -28.38
N VAL A 310 -23.49 19.07 -28.43
CA VAL A 310 -23.15 18.21 -29.57
C VAL A 310 -23.47 16.75 -29.25
N ILE A 311 -24.15 16.07 -30.17
CA ILE A 311 -24.31 14.61 -30.10
C ILE A 311 -23.05 13.96 -30.65
N LEU A 312 -22.46 13.05 -29.88
CA LEU A 312 -21.20 12.41 -30.20
C LEU A 312 -21.41 11.08 -30.91
N HIS A 313 -22.28 10.25 -30.34
CA HIS A 313 -22.50 8.90 -30.80
C HIS A 313 -23.96 8.50 -30.58
N VAL A 314 -24.50 7.75 -31.54
CA VAL A 314 -25.80 7.09 -31.43
C VAL A 314 -25.62 5.62 -31.75
N LYS A 315 -25.91 4.74 -30.79
CA LYS A 315 -25.88 3.30 -30.98
C LYS A 315 -27.29 2.73 -30.95
N LYS A 316 -27.71 2.08 -32.05
CA LYS A 316 -29.07 1.55 -32.25
C LYS A 316 -29.09 0.04 -32.09
N ALA A 317 -30.05 -0.51 -31.37
CA ALA A 317 -30.24 -1.95 -31.17
C ALA A 317 -31.72 -2.31 -31.04
N ASN A 318 -32.10 -3.57 -31.31
CA ASN A 318 -33.42 -4.08 -30.97
C ASN A 318 -33.42 -4.78 -29.61
N TRP A 319 -34.57 -4.79 -28.93
CA TRP A 319 -34.70 -5.41 -27.61
C TRP A 319 -34.46 -6.92 -27.61
N VAL A 320 -34.83 -7.58 -28.71
CA VAL A 320 -34.70 -9.04 -28.87
C VAL A 320 -33.37 -9.49 -29.45
N ASP A 321 -32.47 -8.55 -29.77
CA ASP A 321 -31.15 -8.88 -30.31
C ASP A 321 -30.31 -9.52 -29.19
N GLY A 322 -29.66 -10.65 -29.48
CA GLY A 322 -28.76 -11.29 -28.51
C GLY A 322 -27.59 -10.39 -28.14
N GLY A 323 -27.36 -10.19 -26.85
CA GLY A 323 -26.37 -9.25 -26.30
C GLY A 323 -26.87 -7.82 -26.07
N SER A 324 -28.11 -7.50 -26.46
CA SER A 324 -28.71 -6.17 -26.22
C SER A 324 -28.83 -5.82 -24.73
N LYS A 325 -29.02 -6.81 -23.85
CA LYS A 325 -29.03 -6.60 -22.40
C LYS A 325 -27.70 -6.06 -21.89
N ALA A 326 -26.61 -6.76 -22.23
CA ALA A 326 -25.26 -6.36 -21.84
C ALA A 326 -24.85 -5.01 -22.44
N LEU A 327 -25.30 -4.72 -23.68
CA LEU A 327 -25.10 -3.42 -24.30
C LEU A 327 -25.75 -2.30 -23.49
N PHE A 328 -27.01 -2.50 -23.09
CA PHE A 328 -27.75 -1.53 -22.29
C PHE A 328 -27.11 -1.34 -20.91
N GLU A 329 -26.79 -2.44 -20.22
CA GLU A 329 -26.11 -2.47 -18.93
C GLU A 329 -24.78 -1.69 -18.98
N SER A 330 -23.96 -1.95 -20.00
CA SER A 330 -22.67 -1.26 -20.18
C SER A 330 -22.83 0.25 -20.35
N PHE A 331 -23.85 0.70 -21.07
CA PHE A 331 -24.09 2.12 -21.31
C PHE A 331 -24.53 2.87 -20.04
N VAL A 332 -25.38 2.27 -19.21
CA VAL A 332 -25.84 2.89 -17.97
C VAL A 332 -24.81 2.78 -16.84
N SER A 333 -23.90 1.80 -16.89
CA SER A 333 -22.88 1.53 -15.87
C SER A 333 -21.66 2.47 -15.88
N ASP A 334 -21.48 3.29 -16.91
CA ASP A 334 -20.30 4.15 -17.09
C ASP A 334 -20.31 5.41 -16.18
N GLN A 335 -20.60 5.21 -14.89
CA GLN A 335 -20.72 6.26 -13.88
C GLN A 335 -19.74 6.01 -12.73
N THR A 336 -18.48 6.41 -12.94
CA THR A 336 -17.32 6.18 -12.05
C THR A 336 -17.51 6.62 -10.59
N TRP A 337 -18.37 7.61 -10.33
CA TRP A 337 -18.64 8.12 -8.99
C TRP A 337 -19.56 7.20 -8.16
N MET A 338 -20.45 6.45 -8.82
CA MET A 338 -21.45 5.63 -8.13
C MET A 338 -20.86 4.39 -7.51
N ARG A 339 -19.94 3.74 -8.24
CA ARG A 339 -19.18 2.59 -7.72
C ARG A 339 -18.44 2.94 -6.42
N ARG A 340 -17.90 4.16 -6.33
CA ARG A 340 -17.20 4.65 -5.13
C ARG A 340 -18.14 4.82 -3.94
N LEU A 341 -19.35 5.36 -4.16
CA LEU A 341 -20.38 5.50 -3.13
C LEU A 341 -20.84 4.13 -2.63
N THR A 342 -21.17 3.19 -3.52
CA THR A 342 -21.54 1.82 -3.14
C THR A 342 -20.44 1.16 -2.32
N THR A 343 -19.17 1.29 -2.76
CA THR A 343 -18.04 0.67 -2.05
C THR A 343 -17.86 1.31 -0.67
N ALA A 344 -18.05 2.64 -0.54
CA ALA A 344 -17.94 3.33 0.74
C ALA A 344 -19.02 2.88 1.71
N CYS A 345 -20.26 2.76 1.23
CA CYS A 345 -21.39 2.30 2.01
C CYS A 345 -21.20 0.86 2.51
N LEU A 346 -20.70 -0.03 1.66
CA LEU A 346 -20.38 -1.41 2.02
C LEU A 346 -19.35 -1.49 3.15
N VAL A 347 -18.26 -0.73 3.07
CA VAL A 347 -17.19 -0.77 4.09
C VAL A 347 -17.63 -0.13 5.40
N LEU A 348 -18.42 0.94 5.34
CA LEU A 348 -18.93 1.63 6.52
C LEU A 348 -20.16 0.96 7.15
N GLY A 349 -20.68 -0.12 6.55
CA GLY A 349 -21.87 -0.80 7.06
C GLY A 349 -23.13 0.07 7.02
N VAL A 350 -23.21 0.99 6.06
CA VAL A 350 -24.34 1.90 5.87
C VAL A 350 -25.01 1.64 4.51
N ASP A 351 -26.26 2.06 4.36
CA ASP A 351 -26.97 2.13 3.08
C ASP A 351 -27.34 3.57 2.80
N VAL A 352 -27.31 3.99 1.53
CA VAL A 352 -27.81 5.33 1.18
C VAL A 352 -29.33 5.35 1.35
N VAL A 353 -29.84 6.39 2.01
CA VAL A 353 -31.28 6.55 2.20
C VAL A 353 -31.97 6.66 0.85
N GLU A 354 -33.08 5.94 0.66
CA GLU A 354 -33.85 6.04 -0.57
C GLU A 354 -34.52 7.41 -0.70
N SER A 355 -34.38 8.05 -1.86
CA SER A 355 -34.89 9.39 -2.16
C SER A 355 -34.36 10.53 -1.27
N GLY A 356 -33.84 11.59 -1.90
CA GLY A 356 -33.39 12.81 -1.21
C GLY A 356 -32.17 12.61 -0.32
N ALA A 357 -31.30 11.66 -0.65
CA ALA A 357 -30.07 11.42 0.10
C ALA A 357 -29.02 12.48 -0.13
N PHE A 358 -29.04 13.21 -1.25
CA PHE A 358 -28.01 14.20 -1.51
C PHE A 358 -28.17 15.42 -0.61
N LEU A 359 -27.22 15.62 0.32
CA LEU A 359 -27.26 16.73 1.27
C LEU A 359 -26.56 17.99 0.74
N GLY A 360 -25.59 17.82 -0.16
CA GLY A 360 -24.95 18.97 -0.82
C GLY A 360 -23.56 18.70 -1.40
N ARG A 361 -23.08 19.69 -2.16
CA ARG A 361 -21.67 19.76 -2.60
C ARG A 361 -20.95 20.70 -1.64
N GLY A 362 -19.89 20.21 -0.99
CA GLY A 362 -18.94 21.08 -0.30
C GLY A 362 -18.01 21.75 -1.31
N ALA A 363 -17.09 22.60 -0.84
CA ALA A 363 -15.96 23.06 -1.67
C ALA A 363 -15.17 21.87 -2.23
N HIS A 364 -15.10 20.79 -1.45
CA HIS A 364 -14.42 19.55 -1.76
C HIS A 364 -15.36 18.36 -1.48
N GLY A 365 -15.74 17.65 -2.53
CA GLY A 365 -16.59 16.45 -2.46
C GLY A 365 -18.08 16.69 -2.22
N ARG A 366 -18.74 15.63 -1.75
CA ARG A 366 -20.19 15.43 -1.82
C ARG A 366 -20.69 14.73 -0.57
N VAL A 367 -21.83 15.16 -0.05
CA VAL A 367 -22.38 14.65 1.20
C VAL A 367 -23.71 13.95 0.93
N PHE A 368 -23.86 12.76 1.50
CA PHE A 368 -25.01 11.88 1.33
C PHE A 368 -25.60 11.50 2.68
N LYS A 369 -26.91 11.43 2.76
CA LYS A 369 -27.66 10.88 3.88
C LYS A 369 -27.60 9.35 3.77
N VAL A 370 -27.09 8.72 4.81
CA VAL A 370 -26.96 7.26 4.88
C VAL A 370 -27.62 6.75 6.16
N GLU A 371 -28.01 5.48 6.17
CA GLU A 371 -28.60 4.79 7.29
C GLU A 371 -27.69 3.62 7.69
N ARG A 372 -27.32 3.53 8.97
CA ARG A 372 -26.51 2.42 9.47
C ARG A 372 -27.33 1.14 9.52
N LYS A 373 -26.75 0.05 9.02
CA LYS A 373 -27.42 -1.27 8.96
C LYS A 373 -27.76 -1.85 10.32
N ALA A 374 -26.93 -1.58 11.33
CA ALA A 374 -27.04 -2.18 12.66
C ALA A 374 -28.22 -1.66 13.49
N ASP A 375 -28.45 -0.35 13.49
CA ASP A 375 -29.37 0.34 14.41
C ASP A 375 -30.35 1.30 13.72
N LYS A 376 -30.25 1.43 12.39
CA LYS A 376 -31.05 2.35 11.57
C LYS A 376 -30.83 3.83 11.90
N GLU A 377 -29.67 4.17 12.46
CA GLU A 377 -29.29 5.55 12.70
C GLU A 377 -28.99 6.29 11.38
N VAL A 378 -29.44 7.55 11.29
CA VAL A 378 -29.29 8.39 10.10
C VAL A 378 -28.05 9.26 10.23
N LEU A 379 -27.13 9.11 9.27
CA LEU A 379 -25.81 9.74 9.27
C LEU A 379 -25.58 10.55 7.97
N ALA A 380 -24.52 11.36 7.98
CA ALA A 380 -24.02 12.05 6.80
C ALA A 380 -22.68 11.46 6.35
N LEU A 381 -22.64 10.88 5.15
CA LEU A 381 -21.44 10.37 4.50
C LEU A 381 -20.87 11.42 3.55
N LYS A 382 -19.66 11.93 3.85
CA LYS A 382 -18.92 12.78 2.93
C LYS A 382 -17.94 11.96 2.09
N LEU A 383 -17.96 12.17 0.79
CA LEU A 383 -17.14 11.46 -0.18
C LEU A 383 -16.43 12.48 -1.07
N VAL A 384 -15.11 12.33 -1.21
CA VAL A 384 -14.25 13.26 -1.96
C VAL A 384 -13.48 12.52 -3.06
N ASP A 385 -13.06 13.25 -4.10
CA ASP A 385 -12.09 12.74 -5.07
C ASP A 385 -10.70 12.67 -4.44
N SER A 386 -9.82 11.82 -4.99
CA SER A 386 -8.47 11.59 -4.43
C SER A 386 -7.59 12.84 -4.38
N SER A 387 -7.86 13.83 -5.23
CA SER A 387 -7.17 15.13 -5.22
C SER A 387 -7.62 16.05 -4.08
N SER A 388 -8.71 15.72 -3.39
CA SER A 388 -9.30 16.53 -2.31
C SER A 388 -9.35 15.79 -0.97
N THR A 389 -8.67 14.64 -0.87
CA THR A 389 -8.60 13.88 0.39
C THR A 389 -7.96 14.70 1.51
N SER A 390 -6.95 15.52 1.21
CA SER A 390 -6.32 16.42 2.19
C SER A 390 -7.29 17.41 2.82
N ASP A 391 -8.25 17.91 2.03
CA ASP A 391 -9.24 18.86 2.53
C ASP A 391 -10.29 18.15 3.39
N LEU A 392 -10.59 16.89 3.10
CA LEU A 392 -11.44 16.04 3.96
C LEU A 392 -10.80 15.81 5.34
N TYR A 393 -9.49 15.51 5.39
CA TYR A 393 -8.76 15.37 6.67
C TYR A 393 -8.74 16.67 7.47
N ARG A 394 -8.56 17.82 6.81
CA ARG A 394 -8.61 19.13 7.48
C ARG A 394 -9.98 19.43 8.07
N GLU A 395 -11.03 19.04 7.35
CA GLU A 395 -12.42 19.23 7.79
C GLU A 395 -12.78 18.30 8.94
N GLU A 396 -12.35 17.03 8.91
CA GLU A 396 -12.46 16.10 10.04
C GLU A 396 -11.80 16.67 11.29
N LEU A 397 -10.52 17.10 11.18
CA LEU A 397 -9.79 17.70 12.29
C LEU A 397 -10.49 18.97 12.82
N ALA A 398 -11.03 19.81 11.94
CA ALA A 398 -11.77 21.00 12.34
C ALA A 398 -13.08 20.65 13.07
N LEU A 399 -13.79 19.61 12.62
CA LEU A 399 -15.02 19.13 13.26
C LEU A 399 -14.73 18.50 14.63
N THR A 400 -13.71 17.65 14.75
CA THR A 400 -13.28 17.03 16.03
C THR A 400 -12.81 18.08 17.02
N ASN A 401 -12.02 19.08 16.59
CA ASN A 401 -11.59 20.18 17.48
C ASN A 401 -12.77 21.04 17.95
N ALA A 402 -13.81 21.16 17.13
CA ALA A 402 -15.00 21.94 17.45
C ALA A 402 -16.09 21.13 18.17
N GLU A 403 -15.92 19.83 18.36
CA GLU A 403 -16.93 18.91 18.89
C GLU A 403 -17.41 19.32 20.30
N LEU A 404 -16.49 19.80 21.14
CA LEU A 404 -16.77 20.30 22.48
C LEU A 404 -17.59 21.61 22.51
N THR A 405 -17.77 22.27 21.36
CA THR A 405 -18.54 23.51 21.26
C THR A 405 -20.05 23.27 21.16
N GLY A 406 -20.49 22.07 20.81
CA GLY A 406 -21.90 21.74 20.55
C GLY A 406 -22.50 22.45 19.33
N LEU A 407 -21.68 23.16 18.53
CA LEU A 407 -22.10 23.91 17.34
C LEU A 407 -21.72 23.20 16.03
N THR A 408 -21.05 22.04 16.10
CA THR A 408 -20.59 21.26 14.96
C THR A 408 -21.14 19.84 14.96
N ALA A 409 -21.15 19.21 13.79
CA ALA A 409 -21.49 17.80 13.67
C ALA A 409 -20.42 16.92 14.33
N HIS A 410 -20.86 15.82 14.95
CA HIS A 410 -19.99 14.80 15.55
C HIS A 410 -19.50 13.81 14.48
N VAL A 411 -18.21 13.47 14.51
CA VAL A 411 -17.61 12.48 13.59
C VAL A 411 -17.67 11.11 14.26
N GLU A 412 -18.47 10.19 13.72
CA GLU A 412 -18.80 8.94 14.42
C GLU A 412 -17.90 7.74 14.03
N HIS A 413 -17.39 7.71 12.79
CA HIS A 413 -16.43 6.72 12.31
C HIS A 413 -15.29 7.43 11.59
N GLY A 414 -14.05 7.07 11.94
CA GLY A 414 -12.85 7.56 11.27
C GLY A 414 -12.80 7.18 9.80
N LEU A 415 -12.09 7.98 9.01
CA LEU A 415 -11.99 7.86 7.56
C LEU A 415 -11.73 6.42 7.07
N VAL A 416 -12.68 5.90 6.28
CA VAL A 416 -12.54 4.64 5.54
C VAL A 416 -11.88 4.91 4.20
N ASN A 417 -10.67 4.38 4.02
CA ASN A 417 -9.87 4.58 2.82
C ASN A 417 -9.69 3.29 2.03
N PHE A 418 -9.99 3.33 0.73
CA PHE A 418 -9.80 2.18 -0.16
C PHE A 418 -8.31 1.93 -0.39
N PRO A 419 -7.84 0.67 -0.30
CA PRO A 419 -6.43 0.34 -0.42
C PRO A 419 -5.94 0.62 -1.86
N GLY A 420 -5.02 1.59 -1.99
CA GLY A 420 -4.39 1.96 -3.26
C GLY A 420 -4.10 3.46 -3.43
N ALA A 421 -4.81 4.34 -2.70
CA ALA A 421 -4.73 5.80 -2.92
C ALA A 421 -3.94 6.60 -1.87
N HIS A 422 -3.57 6.00 -0.73
CA HIS A 422 -2.99 6.72 0.40
C HIS A 422 -1.60 7.31 0.15
N ALA A 423 -0.77 6.66 -0.65
CA ALA A 423 0.62 7.07 -0.75
C ALA A 423 0.77 8.44 -1.45
N ASN A 424 -0.01 8.72 -2.50
CA ASN A 424 0.16 9.92 -3.33
C ASN A 424 -0.20 11.26 -2.64
N GLY A 425 -0.86 11.24 -1.48
CA GLY A 425 -1.21 12.45 -0.70
C GLY A 425 -0.25 12.75 0.45
N ILE A 426 0.72 11.86 0.71
CA ILE A 426 1.68 12.02 1.79
C ILE A 426 2.83 12.91 1.30
N LEU A 427 2.96 14.08 1.91
CA LEU A 427 3.95 15.10 1.52
C LEU A 427 5.24 15.03 2.35
N VAL A 428 5.29 14.19 3.37
CA VAL A 428 6.43 14.08 4.30
C VAL A 428 6.80 12.62 4.52
N GLU A 429 8.10 12.29 4.46
CA GLU A 429 8.59 10.92 4.59
C GLU A 429 8.20 10.27 5.93
N LYS A 430 8.20 11.03 7.03
CA LYS A 430 7.82 10.54 8.36
C LYS A 430 6.37 10.07 8.44
N ASP A 431 5.46 10.81 7.82
CA ASP A 431 4.04 10.44 7.72
C ASP A 431 3.88 9.18 6.88
N PHE A 432 4.68 9.02 5.82
CA PHE A 432 4.66 7.82 4.99
C PHE A 432 5.16 6.60 5.77
N VAL A 433 6.22 6.76 6.54
CA VAL A 433 6.75 5.71 7.42
C VAL A 433 5.70 5.30 8.44
N ALA A 434 5.04 6.25 9.11
CA ALA A 434 3.97 5.94 10.05
C ALA A 434 2.79 5.20 9.39
N PHE A 435 2.40 5.63 8.19
CA PHE A 435 1.36 4.98 7.39
C PHE A 435 1.72 3.53 7.00
N ILE A 436 2.96 3.28 6.56
CA ILE A 436 3.34 1.96 6.05
C ILE A 436 3.75 0.97 7.14
N THR A 437 4.15 1.45 8.32
CA THR A 437 4.67 0.62 9.42
C THR A 437 3.72 -0.52 9.81
N PRO A 438 2.39 -0.33 9.99
CA PRO A 438 1.48 -1.43 10.30
C PRO A 438 1.48 -2.56 9.26
N PHE A 439 1.71 -2.23 7.98
CA PHE A 439 1.83 -3.23 6.92
C PHE A 439 3.15 -3.99 7.01
N PHE A 440 4.25 -3.31 7.35
CA PHE A 440 5.52 -3.99 7.61
C PHE A 440 5.42 -4.89 8.82
N ASP A 441 4.83 -4.45 9.93
CA ASP A 441 4.69 -5.27 11.13
C ASP A 441 3.84 -6.51 10.86
N ALA A 442 2.74 -6.39 10.12
CA ALA A 442 1.92 -7.53 9.73
C ALA A 442 2.69 -8.57 8.89
N VAL A 443 3.58 -8.11 8.01
CA VAL A 443 4.41 -8.98 7.15
C VAL A 443 5.58 -9.59 7.94
N LEU A 444 6.24 -8.79 8.77
CA LEU A 444 7.39 -9.20 9.58
C LEU A 444 6.99 -10.13 10.72
N ALA A 445 5.77 -10.02 11.24
CA ALA A 445 5.22 -10.92 12.25
C ALA A 445 5.20 -12.39 11.77
N ASN A 446 4.97 -12.63 10.47
CA ASN A 446 5.05 -13.97 9.87
C ASN A 446 6.47 -14.56 9.94
N CYS A 447 7.48 -13.72 10.18
CA CYS A 447 8.89 -14.08 10.22
C CYS A 447 9.50 -13.93 11.64
N ASP A 448 8.68 -13.73 12.68
CA ASP A 448 9.11 -13.38 14.05
C ASP A 448 10.01 -12.13 14.13
N MET A 449 9.86 -11.22 13.16
CA MET A 449 10.59 -9.96 13.08
C MET A 449 9.68 -8.78 13.42
N VAL A 450 10.30 -7.66 13.78
CA VAL A 450 9.65 -6.39 14.06
C VAL A 450 10.34 -5.28 13.26
N PHE A 451 9.57 -4.29 12.83
CA PHE A 451 10.15 -3.06 12.29
C PHE A 451 10.43 -2.10 13.44
N VAL A 452 11.67 -1.62 13.53
CA VAL A 452 12.11 -0.67 14.55
C VAL A 452 12.39 0.66 13.86
N ASN A 453 11.63 1.69 14.22
CA ASN A 453 11.85 3.04 13.72
C ASN A 453 13.03 3.69 14.43
N SER A 454 13.96 4.25 13.65
CA SER A 454 15.20 4.82 14.17
C SER A 454 15.56 6.16 13.55
N ASP A 455 14.64 6.80 12.82
CA ASP A 455 14.88 8.07 12.13
C ASP A 455 15.36 9.20 13.09
N GLN A 456 14.94 9.15 14.35
CA GLN A 456 15.36 10.10 15.38
C GLN A 456 16.58 9.65 16.20
N VAL A 457 17.10 8.44 15.98
CA VAL A 457 18.24 7.87 16.71
C VAL A 457 19.45 7.84 15.78
N ALA A 458 20.48 8.62 16.10
CA ALA A 458 21.71 8.65 15.30
C ALA A 458 22.62 7.46 15.65
N TRP A 459 22.23 6.25 15.25
CA TRP A 459 22.92 5.00 15.60
C TRP A 459 24.07 4.60 14.65
N MET A 460 24.28 5.33 13.54
CA MET A 460 25.37 5.07 12.58
C MET A 460 26.42 6.21 12.55
N HIS A 461 27.55 6.01 13.24
CA HIS A 461 28.60 7.01 13.38
C HIS A 461 29.57 7.09 12.17
N GLN A 462 29.87 8.31 11.73
CA GLN A 462 30.78 8.58 10.60
C GLN A 462 32.27 8.70 10.98
N GLY A 463 32.66 8.56 12.25
CA GLY A 463 34.07 8.67 12.67
C GLY A 463 34.29 8.40 14.17
N PRO A 464 35.54 8.55 14.68
CA PRO A 464 35.84 8.44 16.11
C PRO A 464 35.10 9.52 16.92
N PRO A 465 34.87 9.31 18.23
CA PRO A 465 33.88 10.05 19.00
C PRO A 465 34.32 11.51 19.19
N LEU A 466 33.73 12.41 18.39
CA LEU A 466 33.81 13.85 18.62
C LEU A 466 32.40 14.41 18.84
N PRO A 467 32.23 15.47 19.65
CA PRO A 467 30.97 15.77 20.32
C PRO A 467 29.93 16.54 19.48
N ARG A 468 30.02 16.53 18.14
CA ARG A 468 29.11 17.33 17.29
C ARG A 468 28.59 16.53 16.10
N SER A 469 27.31 16.17 16.21
CA SER A 469 26.58 15.17 15.41
C SER A 469 25.76 15.76 14.25
N SER A 470 26.41 16.33 13.23
CA SER A 470 25.75 16.65 11.95
C SER A 470 26.11 15.67 10.82
N THR A 471 27.04 14.75 11.06
CA THR A 471 27.54 13.80 10.06
C THR A 471 27.00 12.38 10.24
N ASN A 472 26.35 12.02 11.35
CA ASN A 472 25.86 10.64 11.52
C ASN A 472 24.78 10.29 10.50
N LEU A 473 24.87 9.08 9.94
CA LEU A 473 23.89 8.55 8.99
C LEU A 473 22.63 8.10 9.75
N LYS A 474 21.45 8.39 9.19
CA LYS A 474 20.15 8.12 9.82
C LYS A 474 19.26 7.37 8.83
N PRO A 475 19.42 6.04 8.71
CA PRO A 475 18.42 5.24 8.04
C PRO A 475 17.09 5.36 8.82
N VAL A 476 15.98 5.31 8.08
CA VAL A 476 14.63 5.45 8.63
C VAL A 476 14.34 4.43 9.72
N GLY A 477 14.79 3.20 9.52
CA GLY A 477 14.60 2.14 10.49
C GLY A 477 15.26 0.86 10.03
N PHE A 478 14.91 -0.23 10.71
CA PHE A 478 15.40 -1.54 10.38
C PHE A 478 14.45 -2.63 10.85
N ALA A 479 14.48 -3.79 10.18
CA ALA A 479 13.81 -4.98 10.65
C ALA A 479 14.81 -5.90 11.37
N THR A 480 14.41 -6.41 12.53
CA THR A 480 15.19 -7.36 13.34
C THR A 480 14.27 -8.29 14.11
N TYR A 481 14.82 -9.29 14.78
CA TYR A 481 14.04 -10.14 15.69
C TYR A 481 13.68 -9.37 16.98
N ARG A 482 12.49 -9.62 17.56
CA ARG A 482 11.88 -8.84 18.67
C ARG A 482 12.76 -8.59 19.92
N GLY A 483 13.76 -9.43 20.15
CA GLY A 483 14.73 -9.26 21.25
C GLY A 483 16.04 -8.56 20.87
N MET A 484 16.28 -8.24 19.60
CA MET A 484 17.60 -7.86 19.04
C MET A 484 17.73 -6.36 18.73
N TYR A 485 17.05 -5.52 19.50
CA TYR A 485 17.17 -4.07 19.49
C TYR A 485 17.09 -3.53 20.91
N HIS A 486 17.55 -2.31 21.14
CA HIS A 486 17.33 -1.58 22.39
C HIS A 486 16.23 -0.55 22.17
N ALA A 487 15.11 -0.72 22.89
CA ALA A 487 13.99 0.19 22.83
C ALA A 487 14.37 1.58 23.35
N THR A 488 13.88 2.62 22.67
CA THR A 488 13.95 4.01 23.10
C THR A 488 12.53 4.54 23.29
N ALA A 489 12.39 5.61 24.07
CA ALA A 489 11.11 6.27 24.23
C ALA A 489 10.61 6.78 22.86
N ALA A 490 9.30 6.67 22.63
CA ALA A 490 8.68 7.22 21.43
C ALA A 490 9.01 8.72 21.32
N PRO A 491 9.44 9.21 20.14
CA PRO A 491 9.71 10.61 19.96
C PRO A 491 8.43 11.44 20.17
N MET A 492 8.56 12.61 20.80
CA MET A 492 7.53 13.66 20.78
C MET A 492 7.56 14.34 19.40
N ASP A 493 7.13 13.61 18.38
CA ASP A 493 6.94 14.12 17.05
C ASP A 493 5.44 14.20 16.75
N HIS A 494 4.96 15.36 16.29
CA HIS A 494 3.55 15.59 15.96
C HIS A 494 3.16 14.86 14.65
N VAL A 495 3.52 13.58 14.50
CA VAL A 495 3.27 12.76 13.32
C VAL A 495 1.79 12.37 13.27
N HIS A 496 1.10 12.82 12.23
CA HIS A 496 -0.36 12.77 12.13
C HIS A 496 -0.93 11.36 11.87
N TYR A 497 -0.11 10.46 11.34
CA TYR A 497 -0.54 9.12 10.90
C TYR A 497 -0.12 7.99 11.84
N ARG A 498 0.19 8.27 13.11
CA ARG A 498 0.45 7.23 14.11
C ARG A 498 -0.90 6.79 14.71
N PRO A 499 -1.50 5.65 14.31
CA PRO A 499 -2.79 5.24 14.87
C PRO A 499 -2.62 5.04 16.37
N SER A 500 -3.54 5.57 17.17
CA SER A 500 -3.48 5.44 18.64
C SER A 500 -3.54 4.00 19.13
N GLU A 501 -4.08 3.09 18.30
CA GLU A 501 -4.23 1.67 18.57
C GLU A 501 -3.03 0.81 18.15
N HIS A 502 -2.08 1.33 17.35
CA HIS A 502 -0.91 0.57 16.88
C HIS A 502 0.32 0.87 17.74
N ALA A 503 0.95 -0.17 18.28
CA ALA A 503 2.18 -0.04 19.07
C ALA A 503 3.41 0.04 18.15
N PHE A 504 3.98 1.24 18.03
CA PHE A 504 5.20 1.48 17.25
C PHE A 504 6.46 1.23 18.09
N GLN A 505 7.44 0.51 17.52
CA GLN A 505 8.73 0.26 18.14
C GLN A 505 9.74 1.33 17.71
N PHE A 506 10.44 1.90 18.68
CA PHE A 506 11.53 2.85 18.46
C PHE A 506 12.79 2.32 19.13
N GLY A 507 13.94 2.49 18.49
CA GLY A 507 15.17 1.98 19.08
C GLY A 507 16.39 2.01 18.18
N GLU A 508 17.47 1.41 18.67
CA GLU A 508 18.69 1.13 17.93
C GLU A 508 18.99 -0.37 17.89
N PRO A 509 19.68 -0.87 16.85
CA PRO A 509 19.96 -2.30 16.74
C PRO A 509 21.05 -2.71 17.73
N GLU A 510 21.00 -3.96 18.20
CA GLU A 510 22.09 -4.53 18.99
C GLU A 510 23.39 -4.54 18.15
N LYS A 511 24.40 -3.79 18.61
CA LYS A 511 25.67 -3.57 17.89
C LYS A 511 26.39 -4.87 17.57
N LYS A 512 26.34 -5.85 18.49
CA LYS A 512 26.93 -7.17 18.32
C LYS A 512 26.12 -8.08 17.37
N TRP A 513 24.92 -7.66 16.99
CA TRP A 513 23.97 -8.41 16.15
C TRP A 513 23.68 -7.73 14.80
N MET A 514 24.36 -6.62 14.47
CA MET A 514 24.11 -5.82 13.27
C MET A 514 24.14 -6.60 11.95
N GLY A 515 24.88 -7.72 11.87
CA GLY A 515 24.97 -8.59 10.68
C GLY A 515 23.66 -9.26 10.24
N TYR A 516 22.61 -9.22 11.07
CA TYR A 516 21.32 -9.89 10.84
C TYR A 516 20.15 -8.92 10.73
N VAL A 517 20.45 -7.64 10.52
CA VAL A 517 19.47 -6.57 10.41
C VAL A 517 19.17 -6.31 8.93
N VAL A 518 17.90 -6.12 8.59
CA VAL A 518 17.50 -5.62 7.27
C VAL A 518 17.27 -4.11 7.40
N LEU A 519 18.04 -3.31 6.66
CA LEU A 519 17.94 -1.86 6.72
C LEU A 519 16.74 -1.35 5.93
N PHE A 520 16.05 -0.34 6.43
CA PHE A 520 14.91 0.29 5.74
C PHE A 520 15.21 1.78 5.50
N GLU A 521 14.96 2.23 4.28
CA GLU A 521 15.07 3.63 3.89
C GLU A 521 13.84 4.02 3.08
N SER A 522 13.20 5.11 3.48
CA SER A 522 11.96 5.61 2.90
C SER A 522 12.23 6.87 2.08
N LYS A 523 11.58 7.00 0.93
CA LYS A 523 11.55 8.23 0.14
C LYS A 523 10.12 8.48 -0.33
N LEU A 524 9.74 9.72 -0.62
CA LEU A 524 8.48 9.96 -1.34
C LEU A 524 8.56 9.53 -2.81
N ARG A 525 9.78 9.53 -3.37
CA ARG A 525 10.10 8.98 -4.69
C ARG A 525 11.54 8.46 -4.70
N ILE A 526 11.74 7.23 -5.15
CA ILE A 526 13.08 6.66 -5.29
C ILE A 526 13.85 7.40 -6.38
N THR A 527 15.07 7.80 -6.06
CA THR A 527 16.03 8.44 -6.97
C THR A 527 17.37 7.71 -6.91
N ASP A 528 18.24 7.93 -7.90
CA ASP A 528 19.61 7.39 -7.88
C ASP A 528 20.41 7.87 -6.66
N ALA A 529 20.13 9.09 -6.18
CA ALA A 529 20.72 9.62 -4.97
C ALA A 529 20.29 8.81 -3.72
N ALA A 530 19.01 8.45 -3.63
CA ALA A 530 18.50 7.60 -2.55
C ALA A 530 19.10 6.19 -2.60
N PHE A 531 19.23 5.62 -3.79
CA PHE A 531 19.93 4.33 -3.94
C PHE A 531 21.40 4.44 -3.51
N GLY A 532 22.11 5.49 -3.94
CA GLY A 532 23.49 5.76 -3.53
C GLY A 532 23.63 5.94 -2.01
N GLN A 533 22.63 6.50 -1.34
CA GLN A 533 22.56 6.61 0.12
C GLN A 533 22.47 5.22 0.79
N VAL A 534 21.59 4.34 0.29
CA VAL A 534 21.49 2.96 0.81
C VAL A 534 22.77 2.16 0.60
N VAL A 535 23.43 2.31 -0.56
CA VAL A 535 24.75 1.70 -0.81
C VAL A 535 25.78 2.17 0.22
N LYS A 536 25.78 3.45 0.61
CA LYS A 536 26.68 3.96 1.66
C LYS A 536 26.39 3.30 3.02
N TYR A 537 25.12 3.10 3.37
CA TYR A 537 24.76 2.42 4.61
C TYR A 537 25.25 0.97 4.61
N LEU A 538 24.96 0.22 3.54
CA LEU A 538 25.36 -1.18 3.42
C LEU A 538 26.87 -1.36 3.53
N ARG A 539 27.65 -0.50 2.84
CA ARG A 539 29.12 -0.51 2.90
C ARG A 539 29.66 -0.26 4.31
N ARG A 540 28.94 0.51 5.13
CA ARG A 540 29.39 0.91 6.47
C ARG A 540 28.99 -0.09 7.53
N LEU A 541 27.78 -0.62 7.46
CA LEU A 541 27.25 -1.59 8.42
C LEU A 541 27.78 -3.00 8.19
N PHE A 542 28.03 -3.37 6.93
CA PHE A 542 28.43 -4.74 6.56
C PHE A 542 29.79 -4.76 5.85
N PRO A 543 30.87 -4.22 6.45
CA PRO A 543 32.16 -4.09 5.77
C PRO A 543 32.80 -5.45 5.41
N THR A 544 32.44 -6.51 6.13
CA THR A 544 33.04 -7.84 6.01
C THR A 544 32.04 -8.96 5.67
N GLY A 545 30.75 -8.66 5.58
CA GLY A 545 29.68 -9.68 5.49
C GLY A 545 28.60 -9.36 4.46
N PHE A 546 27.51 -10.12 4.52
CA PHE A 546 26.29 -9.85 3.75
C PHE A 546 25.49 -8.73 4.40
N GLY A 547 24.83 -7.92 3.58
CA GLY A 547 23.92 -6.86 4.02
C GLY A 547 22.66 -6.86 3.18
N SER A 548 21.53 -6.57 3.82
CA SER A 548 20.22 -6.51 3.19
C SER A 548 19.57 -5.15 3.47
N ALA A 549 18.99 -4.54 2.45
CA ALA A 549 18.24 -3.30 2.60
C ALA A 549 16.98 -3.28 1.74
N VAL A 550 15.97 -2.58 2.24
CA VAL A 550 14.74 -2.22 1.56
C VAL A 550 14.75 -0.71 1.35
N LEU A 551 14.78 -0.29 0.09
CA LEU A 551 14.56 1.11 -0.29
C LEU A 551 13.15 1.22 -0.85
N PHE A 552 12.31 2.09 -0.32
CA PHE A 552 10.91 2.12 -0.70
C PHE A 552 10.35 3.53 -0.83
N ASP A 553 9.34 3.67 -1.70
CA ASP A 553 8.56 4.89 -1.88
C ASP A 553 7.07 4.63 -1.97
N LEU A 554 6.31 5.65 -2.34
CA LEU A 554 4.86 5.62 -2.43
C LEU A 554 4.31 4.58 -3.43
N ARG A 555 5.12 4.11 -4.39
CA ARG A 555 4.68 3.23 -5.48
C ARG A 555 5.36 1.88 -5.47
N SER A 556 6.59 1.82 -4.99
CA SER A 556 7.48 0.70 -5.20
C SER A 556 8.44 0.47 -4.04
N PHE A 557 9.06 -0.70 -4.05
CA PHE A 557 10.15 -1.05 -3.16
C PHE A 557 11.24 -1.82 -3.91
N TRP A 558 12.47 -1.64 -3.45
CA TRP A 558 13.67 -2.24 -3.99
C TRP A 558 14.33 -3.06 -2.88
N LEU A 559 14.51 -4.35 -3.14
CA LEU A 559 15.17 -5.31 -2.28
C LEU A 559 16.63 -5.43 -2.71
N ILE A 560 17.55 -5.04 -1.85
CA ILE A 560 18.97 -4.87 -2.16
C ILE A 560 19.79 -5.81 -1.28
N THR A 561 20.59 -6.66 -1.90
CA THR A 561 21.58 -7.50 -1.19
C THR A 561 22.99 -7.08 -1.58
N SER A 562 23.88 -6.98 -0.60
CA SER A 562 25.30 -6.70 -0.79
C SER A 562 26.18 -7.75 -0.13
N PHE A 563 27.39 -7.91 -0.63
CA PHE A 563 28.48 -8.58 0.07
C PHE A 563 29.67 -7.64 0.15
N LYS A 564 30.09 -7.32 1.38
CA LYS A 564 31.10 -6.30 1.67
C LYS A 564 30.71 -4.97 1.00
N THR A 565 31.49 -4.51 0.04
CA THR A 565 31.26 -3.25 -0.65
C THR A 565 30.52 -3.38 -1.98
N VAL A 566 30.14 -4.60 -2.37
CA VAL A 566 29.59 -4.90 -3.70
C VAL A 566 28.10 -5.20 -3.58
N ILE A 567 27.28 -4.54 -4.41
CA ILE A 567 25.86 -4.88 -4.55
C ILE A 567 25.76 -6.12 -5.43
N LEU A 568 25.11 -7.16 -4.92
CA LEU A 568 24.93 -8.43 -5.62
C LEU A 568 23.64 -8.43 -6.44
N HIS A 569 22.53 -8.03 -5.82
CA HIS A 569 21.21 -8.06 -6.43
C HIS A 569 20.38 -6.85 -6.00
N VAL A 570 19.59 -6.34 -6.94
CA VAL A 570 18.54 -5.35 -6.72
C VAL A 570 17.28 -5.87 -7.40
N LYS A 571 16.28 -6.27 -6.62
CA LYS A 571 14.95 -6.66 -7.14
C LYS A 571 13.99 -5.51 -6.90
N LYS A 572 13.24 -5.11 -7.92
CA LYS A 572 12.29 -3.99 -7.86
C LYS A 572 10.88 -4.51 -8.08
N ALA A 573 9.92 -4.02 -7.32
CA ALA A 573 8.51 -4.36 -7.46
C ALA A 573 7.64 -3.17 -7.03
N ASN A 574 6.43 -3.08 -7.58
CA ASN A 574 5.42 -2.15 -7.08
C ASN A 574 4.63 -2.80 -5.94
N TRP A 575 4.09 -1.98 -5.04
CA TRP A 575 3.26 -2.49 -3.94
C TRP A 575 2.05 -3.29 -4.42
N VAL A 576 1.46 -2.88 -5.54
CA VAL A 576 0.23 -3.45 -6.11
C VAL A 576 0.47 -4.64 -7.03
N ASP A 577 1.73 -4.99 -7.32
CA ASP A 577 2.03 -6.12 -8.19
C ASP A 577 1.60 -7.43 -7.52
N GLY A 578 0.93 -8.32 -8.26
CA GLY A 578 0.59 -9.66 -7.77
C GLY A 578 1.84 -10.43 -7.34
N GLY A 579 1.89 -10.88 -6.09
CA GLY A 579 3.05 -11.60 -5.52
C GLY A 579 4.11 -10.71 -4.87
N SER A 580 3.96 -9.38 -4.87
CA SER A 580 4.89 -8.43 -4.23
C SER A 580 5.09 -8.72 -2.73
N LYS A 581 4.01 -9.05 -2.00
CA LYS A 581 4.05 -9.45 -0.59
C LYS A 581 4.91 -10.70 -0.37
N ALA A 582 4.68 -11.75 -1.15
CA ALA A 582 5.44 -12.99 -1.04
C ALA A 582 6.93 -12.80 -1.37
N LEU A 583 7.24 -11.94 -2.36
CA LEU A 583 8.62 -11.56 -2.69
C LEU A 583 9.30 -10.86 -1.51
N PHE A 584 8.60 -9.93 -0.85
CA PHE A 584 9.10 -9.21 0.32
C PHE A 584 9.32 -10.17 1.51
N GLU A 585 8.33 -11.01 1.82
CA GLU A 585 8.41 -12.04 2.87
C GLU A 585 9.61 -12.97 2.66
N SER A 586 9.78 -13.48 1.44
CA SER A 586 10.93 -14.33 1.09
C SER A 586 12.27 -13.64 1.29
N PHE A 587 12.35 -12.32 1.13
CA PHE A 587 13.59 -11.57 1.28
C PHE A 587 13.98 -11.36 2.74
N VAL A 588 13.01 -11.14 3.63
CA VAL A 588 13.26 -10.93 5.06
C VAL A 588 13.42 -12.25 5.83
N SER A 589 12.89 -13.36 5.31
CA SER A 589 12.84 -14.67 5.99
C SER A 589 14.17 -15.45 6.05
N ASP A 590 15.21 -15.06 5.32
CA ASP A 590 16.45 -15.86 5.22
C ASP A 590 17.38 -15.67 6.44
N GLN A 591 16.97 -16.20 7.60
CA GLN A 591 17.71 -16.07 8.86
C GLN A 591 17.79 -17.41 9.62
N THR A 592 18.75 -18.24 9.25
CA THR A 592 18.99 -19.59 9.83
C THR A 592 19.09 -19.63 11.37
N TRP A 593 19.62 -18.58 12.01
CA TRP A 593 19.73 -18.51 13.47
C TRP A 593 18.40 -18.24 14.18
N MET A 594 17.49 -17.48 13.57
CA MET A 594 16.20 -17.14 14.18
C MET A 594 15.27 -18.34 14.24
N ARG A 595 15.34 -19.20 13.21
CA ARG A 595 14.59 -20.46 13.21
C ARG A 595 15.04 -21.38 14.33
N ARG A 596 16.35 -21.43 14.62
CA ARG A 596 16.91 -22.21 15.74
C ARG A 596 16.47 -21.64 17.09
N LEU A 597 16.56 -20.33 17.27
CA LEU A 597 16.12 -19.66 18.50
C LEU A 597 14.63 -19.90 18.76
N THR A 598 13.79 -19.74 17.74
CA THR A 598 12.34 -19.97 17.84
C THR A 598 12.02 -21.42 18.16
N THR A 599 12.71 -22.37 17.52
CA THR A 599 12.57 -23.81 17.82
C THR A 599 12.97 -24.10 19.27
N ALA A 600 14.11 -23.59 19.73
CA ALA A 600 14.56 -23.77 21.11
C ALA A 600 13.56 -23.19 22.12
N CYS A 601 13.05 -21.98 21.88
CA CYS A 601 12.06 -21.32 22.73
C CYS A 601 10.76 -22.13 22.82
N LEU A 602 10.26 -22.64 21.69
CA LEU A 602 9.07 -23.48 21.64
C LEU A 602 9.24 -24.76 22.46
N VAL A 603 10.38 -25.45 22.31
CA VAL A 603 10.62 -26.72 23.00
C VAL A 603 10.82 -26.51 24.50
N LEU A 604 11.46 -25.41 24.91
CA LEU A 604 11.74 -25.08 26.30
C LEU A 604 10.61 -24.34 27.02
N GLY A 605 9.53 -23.97 26.31
CA GLY A 605 8.40 -23.25 26.92
C GLY A 605 8.78 -21.83 27.38
N VAL A 606 9.70 -21.17 26.69
CA VAL A 606 10.16 -19.81 26.98
C VAL A 606 9.85 -18.88 25.80
N ASP A 607 9.81 -17.57 26.05
CA ASP A 607 9.78 -16.53 25.03
C ASP A 607 11.00 -15.63 25.17
N VAL A 608 11.53 -15.13 24.05
CA VAL A 608 12.62 -14.15 24.11
C VAL A 608 12.09 -12.84 24.68
N VAL A 609 12.79 -12.27 25.67
CA VAL A 609 12.41 -10.99 26.27
C VAL A 609 12.40 -9.90 25.19
N GLU A 610 11.39 -9.04 25.20
CA GLU A 610 11.30 -7.94 24.24
C GLU A 610 12.36 -6.88 24.55
N SER A 611 13.11 -6.46 23.52
CA SER A 611 14.20 -5.48 23.61
C SER A 611 15.36 -5.87 24.55
N GLY A 612 16.59 -5.85 24.03
CA GLY A 612 17.81 -6.07 24.80
C GLY A 612 17.99 -7.51 25.29
N ALA A 613 17.46 -8.48 24.54
CA ALA A 613 17.57 -9.88 24.91
C ALA A 613 18.96 -10.46 24.65
N PHE A 614 19.71 -9.93 23.70
CA PHE A 614 21.03 -10.49 23.39
C PHE A 614 22.04 -10.21 24.51
N LEU A 615 22.49 -11.26 25.19
CA LEU A 615 23.45 -11.14 26.30
C LEU A 615 24.90 -11.25 25.81
N GLY A 616 25.14 -12.04 24.77
CA GLY A 616 26.49 -12.16 24.21
C GLY A 616 26.69 -13.30 23.22
N ARG A 617 27.87 -13.30 22.61
CA ARG A 617 28.37 -14.36 21.74
C ARG A 617 29.58 -15.00 22.44
N GLY A 618 29.46 -16.28 22.77
CA GLY A 618 30.59 -17.10 23.22
C GLY A 618 31.39 -17.61 22.02
N ALA A 619 32.44 -18.40 22.28
CA ALA A 619 33.23 -19.04 21.22
C ALA A 619 32.35 -19.94 20.33
N HIS A 620 31.40 -20.64 20.94
CA HIS A 620 30.64 -21.74 20.35
C HIS A 620 29.14 -21.46 20.17
N GLY A 621 28.64 -20.33 20.67
CA GLY A 621 27.20 -20.07 20.73
C GLY A 621 26.81 -18.63 20.99
N ARG A 622 25.52 -18.44 21.23
CA ARG A 622 24.87 -17.15 21.50
C ARG A 622 23.99 -17.27 22.73
N VAL A 623 23.94 -16.22 23.54
CA VAL A 623 23.19 -16.20 24.79
C VAL A 623 22.11 -15.14 24.71
N PHE A 624 20.89 -15.52 25.09
CA PHE A 624 19.71 -14.67 25.04
C PHE A 624 18.99 -14.65 26.39
N LYS A 625 18.45 -13.50 26.77
CA LYS A 625 17.52 -13.35 27.88
C LYS A 625 16.14 -13.83 27.42
N VAL A 626 15.59 -14.79 28.14
CA VAL A 626 14.27 -15.37 27.87
C VAL A 626 13.41 -15.33 29.12
N GLU A 627 12.11 -15.40 28.94
CA GLU A 627 11.11 -15.44 29.99
C GLU A 627 10.36 -16.76 29.91
N ARG A 628 10.27 -17.49 31.02
CA ARG A 628 9.51 -18.73 31.09
C ARG A 628 8.01 -18.42 31.07
N LYS A 629 7.27 -19.14 30.22
CA LYS A 629 5.82 -18.90 30.04
C LYS A 629 5.00 -19.16 31.30
N ALA A 630 5.43 -20.09 32.14
CA ALA A 630 4.66 -20.56 33.29
C ALA A 630 4.62 -19.56 34.45
N ASP A 631 5.76 -18.94 34.77
CA ASP A 631 5.96 -18.14 35.99
C ASP A 631 6.58 -16.76 35.73
N LYS A 632 6.88 -16.45 34.46
CA LYS A 632 7.51 -15.19 34.04
C LYS A 632 8.93 -15.01 34.60
N GLU A 633 9.57 -16.11 34.98
CA GLU A 633 10.97 -16.08 35.42
C GLU A 633 11.90 -15.77 34.25
N VAL A 634 12.89 -14.92 34.51
CA VAL A 634 13.89 -14.48 33.53
C VAL A 634 15.12 -15.38 33.60
N LEU A 635 15.45 -16.01 32.47
CA LEU A 635 16.54 -16.98 32.33
C LEU A 635 17.49 -16.59 31.19
N ALA A 636 18.70 -17.16 31.18
CA ALA A 636 19.64 -17.07 30.07
C ALA A 636 19.58 -18.35 29.23
N LEU A 637 19.25 -18.21 27.95
CA LEU A 637 19.25 -19.28 26.95
C LEU A 637 20.55 -19.25 26.16
N LYS A 638 21.43 -20.24 26.37
CA LYS A 638 22.60 -20.46 25.51
C LYS A 638 22.21 -21.38 24.36
N LEU A 639 22.47 -20.94 23.14
CA LEU A 639 22.12 -21.60 21.88
C LEU A 639 23.39 -21.86 21.06
N VAL A 640 23.61 -23.12 20.67
CA VAL A 640 24.73 -23.55 19.83
C VAL A 640 24.23 -24.19 18.54
N ASP A 641 25.10 -24.24 17.53
CA ASP A 641 24.84 -25.04 16.34
C ASP A 641 25.23 -26.51 16.54
N SER A 642 24.87 -27.36 15.58
CA SER A 642 25.14 -28.79 15.65
C SER A 642 26.62 -29.16 15.70
N SER A 643 27.54 -28.25 15.32
CA SER A 643 28.99 -28.51 15.39
C SER A 643 29.57 -28.29 16.78
N SER A 644 28.86 -27.54 17.64
CA SER A 644 29.29 -27.20 19.00
C SER A 644 28.38 -27.80 20.09
N THR A 645 27.52 -28.75 19.75
CA THR A 645 26.67 -29.46 20.72
C THR A 645 27.50 -30.16 21.81
N SER A 646 28.65 -30.75 21.46
CA SER A 646 29.56 -31.38 22.44
C SER A 646 30.10 -30.40 23.47
N ASP A 647 30.33 -29.15 23.05
CA ASP A 647 30.88 -28.10 23.92
C ASP A 647 29.81 -27.68 24.94
N LEU A 648 28.55 -27.60 24.50
CA LEU A 648 27.43 -27.29 25.37
C LEU A 648 27.15 -28.39 26.40
N TYR A 649 27.31 -29.68 26.03
CA TYR A 649 27.23 -30.78 27.00
C TYR A 649 28.33 -30.72 28.08
N ARG A 650 29.56 -30.36 27.68
CA ARG A 650 30.66 -30.21 28.63
C ARG A 650 30.39 -29.08 29.62
N GLU A 651 29.84 -27.98 29.13
CA GLU A 651 29.47 -26.84 29.97
C GLU A 651 28.29 -27.14 30.91
N GLU A 652 27.25 -27.83 30.44
CA GLU A 652 26.14 -28.28 31.29
C GLU A 652 26.66 -29.12 32.45
N LEU A 653 27.53 -30.09 32.16
CA LEU A 653 28.12 -30.96 33.18
C LEU A 653 28.98 -30.15 34.17
N ALA A 654 29.81 -29.22 33.68
CA ALA A 654 30.64 -28.38 34.51
C ALA A 654 29.82 -27.46 35.44
N LEU A 655 28.77 -26.82 34.91
CA LEU A 655 27.85 -25.98 35.69
C LEU A 655 27.10 -26.79 36.75
N THR A 656 26.63 -27.99 36.40
CA THR A 656 25.95 -28.91 37.34
C THR A 656 26.88 -29.32 38.48
N ASN A 657 28.14 -29.64 38.16
CA ASN A 657 29.14 -29.99 39.18
C ASN A 657 29.51 -28.80 40.07
N ALA A 658 29.50 -27.58 39.52
CA ALA A 658 29.86 -26.36 40.23
C ALA A 658 28.68 -25.69 40.97
N GLU A 659 27.44 -26.17 40.79
CA GLU A 659 26.22 -25.55 41.36
C GLU A 659 26.31 -25.35 42.88
N LEU A 660 26.75 -26.38 43.61
CA LEU A 660 26.86 -26.36 45.08
C LEU A 660 27.94 -25.40 45.61
N THR A 661 28.79 -24.85 44.74
CA THR A 661 29.77 -23.84 45.14
C THR A 661 29.11 -22.50 45.49
N GLY A 662 27.96 -22.20 44.88
CA GLY A 662 27.30 -20.89 44.98
C GLY A 662 28.07 -19.74 44.30
N LEU A 663 29.12 -20.06 43.53
CA LEU A 663 30.02 -19.12 42.86
C LEU A 663 29.82 -19.07 41.33
N THR A 664 28.98 -19.95 40.79
CA THR A 664 28.67 -20.02 39.35
C THR A 664 27.18 -19.77 39.12
N ALA A 665 26.83 -19.46 37.87
CA ALA A 665 25.46 -19.70 37.43
C ALA A 665 25.16 -21.22 37.43
N HIS A 666 23.89 -21.60 37.41
CA HIS A 666 23.47 -23.00 37.42
C HIS A 666 22.43 -23.29 36.32
N VAL A 667 22.33 -24.56 35.97
CA VAL A 667 21.44 -25.05 34.93
C VAL A 667 20.05 -25.23 35.51
N GLU A 668 19.06 -24.60 34.88
CA GLU A 668 17.66 -24.66 35.34
C GLU A 668 16.96 -25.93 34.82
N HIS A 669 17.19 -26.24 33.55
CA HIS A 669 16.70 -27.43 32.87
C HIS A 669 17.81 -27.99 31.99
N GLY A 670 17.89 -29.33 31.97
CA GLY A 670 18.88 -30.04 31.16
C GLY A 670 18.82 -29.68 29.67
N LEU A 671 19.94 -29.91 28.98
CA LEU A 671 20.16 -29.55 27.58
C LEU A 671 19.12 -30.17 26.66
N VAL A 672 18.65 -29.37 25.70
CA VAL A 672 17.69 -29.82 24.68
C VAL A 672 18.30 -29.76 23.29
N ASN A 673 18.13 -30.85 22.55
CA ASN A 673 18.53 -30.96 21.16
C ASN A 673 17.36 -30.67 20.22
N PHE A 674 17.64 -30.03 19.09
CA PHE A 674 16.66 -29.78 18.03
C PHE A 674 17.35 -29.80 16.66
N PRO A 675 16.59 -29.89 15.55
CA PRO A 675 17.17 -29.84 14.22
C PRO A 675 18.05 -28.61 14.00
N GLY A 676 19.36 -28.83 13.87
CA GLY A 676 20.35 -27.79 13.60
C GLY A 676 21.09 -27.21 14.82
N GLY A 677 20.86 -27.72 16.05
CA GLY A 677 21.62 -27.27 17.22
C GLY A 677 21.14 -27.82 18.56
N ALA A 678 21.63 -27.22 19.63
CA ALA A 678 21.23 -27.51 21.00
C ALA A 678 21.10 -26.21 21.82
N ALA A 679 20.36 -26.28 22.92
CA ALA A 679 20.15 -25.16 23.82
C ALA A 679 20.17 -25.57 25.30
N LEU A 680 20.57 -24.62 26.15
CA LEU A 680 20.70 -24.78 27.60
C LEU A 680 20.11 -23.54 28.30
N LEU A 681 19.30 -23.74 29.35
CA LEU A 681 18.80 -22.66 30.20
C LEU A 681 19.65 -22.55 31.47
N VAL A 682 20.05 -21.32 31.77
CA VAL A 682 20.95 -20.97 32.87
C VAL A 682 20.35 -19.82 33.68
N THR A 683 20.48 -19.87 35.00
CA THR A 683 20.04 -18.82 35.92
C THR A 683 21.14 -18.54 36.97
N PRO A 684 21.25 -17.31 37.51
CA PRO A 684 20.50 -16.09 37.18
C PRO A 684 21.03 -15.34 35.95
N VAL A 685 20.22 -14.42 35.43
CA VAL A 685 20.67 -13.43 34.42
C VAL A 685 21.28 -12.21 35.12
N GLY A 686 22.58 -12.00 34.94
CA GLY A 686 23.31 -10.85 35.49
C GLY A 686 23.84 -9.88 34.44
N ALA A 687 24.39 -8.76 34.89
CA ALA A 687 25.11 -7.80 34.04
C ALA A 687 26.60 -8.17 33.96
N PRO A 688 27.28 -8.00 32.81
CA PRO A 688 28.73 -8.22 32.73
C PRO A 688 29.48 -7.34 33.72
N LEU A 689 30.45 -7.90 34.43
CA LEU A 689 31.26 -7.14 35.36
C LEU A 689 32.05 -6.05 34.61
N PRO A 690 31.92 -4.76 34.98
CA PRO A 690 32.79 -3.72 34.48
C PRO A 690 34.25 -4.03 34.80
N ARG A 691 35.16 -3.56 33.96
CA ARG A 691 36.56 -3.82 34.25
C ARG A 691 36.97 -3.21 35.60
N PRO A 692 37.72 -3.94 36.44
CA PRO A 692 38.32 -3.36 37.63
C PRO A 692 39.17 -2.13 37.28
N THR A 693 38.90 -1.03 37.98
CA THR A 693 39.65 0.23 37.93
C THR A 693 40.39 0.50 39.22
N THR A 694 40.03 -0.19 40.30
CA THR A 694 40.66 -0.08 41.61
C THR A 694 41.33 -1.38 42.01
N LEU A 695 42.34 -1.26 42.88
CA LEU A 695 43.02 -2.43 43.42
C LEU A 695 42.06 -3.36 44.18
N GLN A 696 41.08 -2.79 44.90
CA GLN A 696 40.13 -3.59 45.66
C GLN A 696 39.24 -4.44 44.75
N GLU A 697 38.85 -3.94 43.58
CA GLU A 697 38.10 -4.73 42.58
C GLU A 697 38.95 -5.87 42.00
N VAL A 698 40.25 -5.65 41.79
CA VAL A 698 41.19 -6.72 41.37
C VAL A 698 41.28 -7.79 42.46
N VAL A 699 41.48 -7.39 43.71
CA VAL A 699 41.53 -8.32 44.86
C VAL A 699 40.24 -9.12 44.96
N ASN A 700 39.07 -8.48 44.82
CA ASN A 700 37.79 -9.17 44.87
C ASN A 700 37.64 -10.24 43.77
N LEU A 701 38.19 -10.00 42.58
CA LEU A 701 38.19 -10.97 41.48
C LEU A 701 39.09 -12.17 41.75
N PHE A 702 40.28 -11.95 42.29
CA PHE A 702 41.18 -13.04 42.68
C PHE A 702 40.64 -13.81 43.90
N ASP A 703 39.98 -13.14 44.85
CA ASP A 703 39.30 -13.79 45.96
C ASP A 703 38.14 -14.67 45.45
N LEU A 704 37.41 -14.24 44.41
CA LEU A 704 36.36 -15.04 43.77
C LEU A 704 36.93 -16.27 43.04
N LEU A 705 38.07 -16.12 42.36
CA LEU A 705 38.75 -17.24 41.69
C LEU A 705 39.32 -18.25 42.71
N SER A 706 39.92 -17.76 43.79
CA SER A 706 40.46 -18.58 44.88
C SER A 706 39.37 -19.40 45.56
N GLN A 707 38.20 -18.80 45.83
CA GLN A 707 37.05 -19.52 46.36
C GLN A 707 36.56 -20.65 45.42
N LEU A 708 36.66 -20.46 44.10
CA LEU A 708 36.30 -21.49 43.13
C LEU A 708 37.31 -22.66 43.18
N HIS A 709 38.61 -22.36 43.25
CA HIS A 709 39.68 -23.35 43.40
C HIS A 709 39.58 -24.11 44.73
N GLU A 710 39.21 -23.45 45.84
CA GLU A 710 38.94 -24.09 47.14
C GLU A 710 37.81 -25.13 47.08
N LYS A 711 36.89 -24.99 46.13
CA LYS A 711 35.79 -25.93 45.88
C LYS A 711 36.12 -26.99 44.84
N ASN A 712 37.40 -27.16 44.50
CA ASN A 712 37.90 -28.12 43.53
C ASN A 712 37.40 -27.90 42.09
N VAL A 713 37.17 -26.64 41.69
CA VAL A 713 36.75 -26.29 40.32
C VAL A 713 37.78 -25.37 39.68
N ILE A 714 38.38 -25.79 38.56
CA ILE A 714 39.15 -24.90 37.66
C ILE A 714 38.17 -24.29 36.66
N HIS A 715 38.31 -22.99 36.40
CA HIS A 715 37.46 -22.34 35.39
C HIS A 715 37.93 -22.64 33.97
N GLY A 716 39.24 -22.61 33.72
CA GLY A 716 39.88 -22.83 32.42
C GLY A 716 39.93 -21.59 31.52
N ASP A 717 39.03 -20.62 31.72
CA ASP A 717 39.01 -19.33 31.01
C ASP A 717 38.46 -18.18 31.89
N PRO A 718 39.04 -17.93 33.09
CA PRO A 718 38.51 -16.95 34.06
C PRO A 718 38.85 -15.51 33.65
N ARG A 719 38.19 -15.02 32.60
CA ARG A 719 38.34 -13.65 32.12
C ARG A 719 37.31 -12.75 32.78
N VAL A 720 37.61 -11.46 32.89
CA VAL A 720 36.65 -10.46 33.41
C VAL A 720 35.28 -10.52 32.70
N PRO A 721 35.19 -10.70 31.35
CA PRO A 721 33.90 -10.87 30.66
C PRO A 721 33.10 -12.13 31.03
N ASN A 722 33.73 -13.11 31.68
CA ASN A 722 33.11 -14.35 32.13
C ASN A 722 32.64 -14.25 33.61
N VAL A 723 32.54 -13.02 34.14
CA VAL A 723 31.93 -12.72 35.43
C VAL A 723 30.68 -11.88 35.24
N ILE A 724 29.59 -12.26 35.90
CA ILE A 724 28.35 -11.49 35.97
C ILE A 724 28.10 -10.96 37.38
N VAL A 725 27.45 -9.80 37.45
CA VAL A 725 26.96 -9.17 38.67
C VAL A 725 25.46 -9.40 38.77
N VAL A 726 25.02 -9.92 39.92
CA VAL A 726 23.61 -10.22 40.22
C VAL A 726 23.24 -9.53 41.52
N LYS A 727 22.02 -9.00 41.60
CA LYS A 727 21.48 -8.43 42.85
C LYS A 727 20.97 -9.56 43.74
N ASP A 728 21.54 -9.68 44.92
CA ASP A 728 21.11 -10.59 45.98
C ASP A 728 20.91 -9.77 47.27
N ASN A 729 19.64 -9.61 47.70
CA ASN A 729 19.26 -8.80 48.86
C ASN A 729 19.91 -7.39 48.86
N ASP A 730 19.79 -6.68 47.73
CA ASP A 730 20.39 -5.36 47.44
C ASP A 730 21.93 -5.30 47.38
N LYS A 731 22.63 -6.44 47.58
CA LYS A 731 24.08 -6.54 47.43
C LYS A 731 24.45 -7.13 46.08
N ASP A 732 25.59 -6.69 45.56
CA ASP A 732 26.15 -7.24 44.33
C ASP A 732 26.85 -8.56 44.64
N LYS A 733 26.35 -9.65 44.04
CA LYS A 733 26.96 -10.97 44.05
C LYS A 733 27.62 -11.23 42.71
N LEU A 734 28.88 -11.66 42.73
CA LEU A 734 29.64 -12.03 41.54
C LEU A 734 29.50 -13.53 41.29
N LEU A 735 29.25 -13.92 40.04
CA LEU A 735 29.18 -15.31 39.61
C LEU A 735 30.01 -15.54 38.35
N TRP A 736 30.68 -16.68 38.27
CA TRP A 736 31.36 -17.17 37.07
C TRP A 736 30.39 -17.81 36.07
N ILE A 737 30.68 -17.65 34.79
CA ILE A 737 29.96 -18.25 33.65
C ILE A 737 30.96 -18.79 32.60
N ASP A 738 30.49 -19.55 31.61
CA ASP A 738 31.31 -20.10 30.51
C ASP A 738 32.38 -21.10 30.98
N LEU A 739 31.93 -22.15 31.69
CA LEU A 739 32.78 -23.23 32.24
C LEU A 739 33.06 -24.37 31.23
N VAL A 740 33.04 -24.09 29.93
CA VAL A 740 33.28 -25.11 28.87
C VAL A 740 34.64 -25.79 29.02
N GLU A 741 35.65 -25.04 29.48
CA GLU A 741 37.03 -25.48 29.66
C GLU A 741 37.35 -25.89 31.11
N ALA A 742 36.33 -26.09 31.94
CA ALA A 742 36.53 -26.49 33.33
C ALA A 742 37.15 -27.89 33.44
N LEU A 743 38.08 -28.03 34.38
CA LEU A 743 38.85 -29.25 34.63
C LEU A 743 38.92 -29.55 36.13
N GLU A 744 39.36 -30.76 36.48
CA GLU A 744 39.73 -31.08 37.87
C GLU A 744 40.98 -30.30 38.29
N VAL A 745 41.04 -29.92 39.58
CA VAL A 745 42.10 -29.07 40.11
C VAL A 745 43.46 -29.77 40.11
N ALA A 746 44.44 -29.11 39.49
CA ALA A 746 45.86 -29.35 39.69
C ALA A 746 46.59 -28.00 39.82
N PRO A 747 47.69 -27.89 40.59
CA PRO A 747 48.40 -26.63 40.80
C PRO A 747 48.74 -25.87 39.51
N ALA A 748 49.17 -26.60 38.47
CA ALA A 748 49.47 -26.02 37.15
C ALA A 748 48.26 -25.35 36.47
N PHE A 749 47.04 -25.84 36.73
CA PHE A 749 45.82 -25.25 36.20
C PHE A 749 45.38 -24.02 37.00
N CYS A 750 45.63 -23.97 38.33
CA CYS A 750 45.40 -22.78 39.14
C CYS A 750 46.29 -21.61 38.68
N THR A 751 47.58 -21.86 38.40
CA THR A 751 48.50 -20.88 37.81
C THR A 751 47.99 -20.38 36.46
N THR A 752 47.50 -21.29 35.61
CA THR A 752 46.98 -20.96 34.28
C THR A 752 45.76 -20.04 34.38
N ASP A 753 44.80 -20.36 35.26
CA ASP A 753 43.62 -19.54 35.53
C ASP A 753 44.02 -18.12 36.01
N ALA A 754 44.92 -18.03 36.98
CA ALA A 754 45.42 -16.75 37.48
C ALA A 754 46.08 -15.91 36.38
N ALA A 755 46.88 -16.55 35.53
CA ALA A 755 47.53 -15.87 34.40
C ALA A 755 46.53 -15.39 33.34
N ILE A 756 45.47 -16.14 33.05
CA ILE A 756 44.40 -15.72 32.14
C ILE A 756 43.65 -14.51 32.69
N LEU A 757 43.31 -14.52 33.99
CA LEU A 757 42.64 -13.41 34.66
C LEU A 757 43.52 -12.15 34.64
N THR A 758 44.80 -12.27 34.97
CA THR A 758 45.78 -11.16 34.92
C THR A 758 45.82 -10.54 33.52
N ARG A 759 45.95 -11.35 32.47
CA ARG A 759 45.95 -10.86 31.08
C ARG A 759 44.64 -10.16 30.73
N SER A 760 43.50 -10.70 31.19
CA SER A 760 42.18 -10.12 30.97
C SER A 760 42.03 -8.73 31.58
N ILE A 761 42.51 -8.56 32.82
CA ILE A 761 42.53 -7.28 33.54
C ILE A 761 43.40 -6.26 32.78
N LEU A 762 44.57 -6.67 32.31
CA LEU A 762 45.58 -5.80 31.68
C LEU A 762 45.38 -5.52 30.17
N ARG A 763 44.36 -6.09 29.50
CA ARG A 763 44.20 -6.07 28.02
C ARG A 763 45.32 -6.75 27.25
N LEU A 764 45.98 -7.71 27.85
CA LEU A 764 47.01 -8.46 27.15
C LEU A 764 46.38 -9.56 26.27
N PRO A 765 46.91 -9.83 25.07
CA PRO A 765 46.49 -10.96 24.26
C PRO A 765 46.60 -12.27 25.05
N HIS A 766 45.69 -13.21 24.82
CA HIS A 766 45.61 -14.46 25.61
C HIS A 766 46.91 -15.28 25.64
N ARG A 767 47.76 -15.15 24.62
CA ARG A 767 49.04 -15.87 24.49
C ARG A 767 50.28 -15.02 24.73
N SER A 768 50.14 -13.76 25.14
CA SER A 768 51.32 -12.95 25.44
C SER A 768 51.97 -13.41 26.74
N LEU A 769 53.30 -13.33 26.78
CA LEU A 769 54.06 -13.54 28.02
C LEU A 769 53.67 -12.45 29.03
N LEU A 770 53.57 -12.84 30.29
CA LEU A 770 53.53 -11.88 31.39
C LEU A 770 54.99 -11.48 31.67
N GLU A 771 55.24 -10.20 31.87
CA GLU A 771 56.56 -9.75 32.29
C GLU A 771 56.75 -10.04 33.79
N GLU A 772 57.96 -10.38 34.21
CA GLU A 772 58.37 -10.29 35.62
C GLU A 772 58.08 -8.87 36.12
N PRO A 773 57.35 -8.66 37.24
CA PRO A 773 57.07 -9.60 38.34
C PRO A 773 55.71 -10.32 38.30
N LEU A 774 54.87 -10.09 37.28
CA LEU A 774 53.51 -10.63 37.24
C LEU A 774 53.47 -12.15 37.05
N GLU A 775 54.43 -12.70 36.31
CA GLU A 775 54.60 -14.16 36.13
C GLU A 775 54.87 -14.84 37.49
N SER A 776 55.84 -14.32 38.25
CA SER A 776 56.15 -14.76 39.62
C SER A 776 54.93 -14.71 40.56
N LEU A 777 54.09 -13.67 40.47
CA LEU A 777 52.88 -13.54 41.29
C LEU A 777 51.81 -14.58 40.92
N THR A 778 51.69 -14.94 39.64
CA THR A 778 50.75 -15.99 39.20
C THR A 778 51.23 -17.39 39.57
N ASP A 779 52.54 -17.62 39.56
CA ASP A 779 53.14 -18.87 40.03
C ASP A 779 52.96 -19.04 41.53
N GLU A 780 53.21 -17.98 42.31
CA GLU A 780 53.00 -17.99 43.77
C GLU A 780 51.53 -18.27 44.14
N TYR A 781 50.58 -17.75 43.36
CA TYR A 781 49.16 -18.06 43.54
C TYR A 781 48.88 -19.55 43.34
N GLY A 782 49.47 -20.18 42.31
CA GLY A 782 49.23 -21.59 41.98
C GLY A 782 49.82 -22.60 42.95
N GLU A 783 50.91 -22.26 43.64
CA GLU A 783 51.53 -23.12 44.67
C GLU A 783 50.69 -23.24 45.96
N ALA A 784 49.90 -22.22 46.29
CA ALA A 784 49.08 -22.20 47.51
C ALA A 784 47.78 -21.35 47.36
N PRO A 785 46.84 -21.77 46.48
CA PRO A 785 45.65 -20.99 46.15
C PRO A 785 44.65 -20.82 47.32
N THR A 786 44.77 -21.64 48.38
CA THR A 786 43.84 -21.73 49.54
C THR A 786 44.31 -20.97 50.80
N SER A 787 45.43 -20.24 50.73
CA SER A 787 45.91 -19.42 51.84
C SER A 787 45.23 -18.03 51.81
N MET A 788 44.19 -17.83 52.62
CA MET A 788 43.47 -16.54 52.80
C MET A 788 44.36 -15.29 52.99
N ALA A 789 45.64 -15.47 53.35
CA ALA A 789 46.59 -14.39 53.59
C ALA A 789 47.34 -13.88 52.34
N LYS A 790 47.34 -14.62 51.20
CA LYS A 790 48.21 -14.31 50.05
C LYS A 790 47.59 -13.45 48.94
N PRO A 791 46.34 -13.63 48.45
CA PRO A 791 45.80 -12.72 47.42
C PRO A 791 45.78 -11.26 47.92
N ARG A 792 45.57 -11.07 49.23
CA ARG A 792 45.66 -9.78 49.93
C ARG A 792 47.08 -9.20 50.06
N ARG A 793 48.13 -10.01 49.93
CA ARG A 793 49.56 -9.59 49.98
C ARG A 793 50.18 -9.45 48.59
N VAL A 794 49.92 -10.41 47.70
CA VAL A 794 50.45 -10.50 46.33
C VAL A 794 50.04 -9.28 45.50
N TRP A 795 48.85 -8.75 45.72
CA TRP A 795 48.33 -7.60 44.95
C TRP A 795 48.26 -6.29 45.75
N ARG A 796 48.59 -6.26 47.06
CA ARG A 796 48.78 -5.00 47.81
C ARG A 796 50.27 -4.65 47.89
N SER A 797 50.75 -3.93 46.87
CA SER A 797 51.96 -3.04 46.75
C SER A 797 53.27 -3.39 47.52
N PRO A 798 54.45 -3.16 46.91
CA PRO A 798 55.65 -2.86 47.69
C PRO A 798 55.86 -1.37 48.04
N ASP A 799 55.39 -0.40 47.24
CA ASP A 799 55.53 1.04 47.51
C ASP A 799 54.42 1.84 46.77
N GLU A 800 53.73 2.73 47.50
CA GLU A 800 52.54 3.56 47.13
C GLU A 800 51.15 2.88 47.21
#